data_AF-A0A4U2Y9X4-F1
#
_entry.id   AF-A0A4U2Y9X4-F1
#
_cell.length_a   1.000
_cell.length_b   1.000
_cell.length_c   1.000
_cell.angle_alpha   90.00
_cell.angle_beta   90.00
_cell.angle_gamma   90.00
#
_symmetry.space_group_name_H-M   'P 1'
#
loop_
_entity.id
_entity.type
_entity.pdbx_description
1 polymer ?
#
loop_
_entity_poly.entity_id
_entity_poly.type
_entity_poly.pdbx_seq_one_letter_code
_entity_poly.pdbx_strand_id
1 'polypeptide(L)'
;MQKEKNRASKDFKKLLATAVLAGSLALPGTGWAATALPFSDVGGNVNKDAILKLNYASVLKGYTDGTFKPNKEVTRAEFAKVAVLALGYTDAQAKLLQGKTVFKDLPADHWASGYINLAVSQGIIKGYPDGTFKPNHTVKIAEALTVYVQGLKIDVRPSASSEWYIPYLLEADRAGIYDAKETPTAAAPRDIVAKYTDRFMETPVYPNGAYYDKDGNAKGTIQKLPVVKGAVASYDKSGKKLKLVGQNKEIEMADSAQVYGNLIVGAQVEYITKNGRVAFLTVVTSDSEIVEGIVKTGLNFTTAVGDEKKFKAIVNGREVVLEVEDGVNVSRSHIGQKFVAVVGDNGKIKSITISDNTTKGIVEKVSSVSGSNSKKELRVDGTTYTLDSKATIKGKAHPEAKATSASFSDIEKDDLVELTLNVDGKVSDLVYTKLSFTDTITVDTNKNLIRVGNVNYEVHEDTELFVDEDEVDELDELTSGQIAVLTFDKNGNLVKVEQGVGAATNKLVSDTTAYASGKLATVKIDGKIYDILTNAKLTVDGSSVSPTTIKTDQFNDHRILTWKYNVGTNDIVELTLEKQTVKGYVTKKSGSKITVNGKVYELLSGVTIDSDAASNDKEYTLTLNNTGKVKSITGAPRKVSGVVDSVEVRNDDGKVTSAKVEVNGKTYDVTDEDAIEDVDQFEYVTLTLDRDGDVIAASISGKLAKENVRFVGIESRVNKDKYVFFDDVSTSLKMAEDAKIKYYNGKDLEESDLSSKDKVDLWTNDQGHVYVIVVAKR
;
A
#
# COMPACT_ATOMS: atom_id res chain seq x y z
N MET A 1 23.10 -51.62 13.61
CA MET A 1 22.43 -51.07 14.81
C MET A 1 22.67 -49.58 15.05
N GLN A 2 23.80 -49.09 15.61
CA GLN A 2 23.94 -47.64 15.93
C GLN A 2 23.94 -46.73 14.69
N LYS A 3 24.63 -47.13 13.61
CA LYS A 3 24.60 -46.42 12.31
C LYS A 3 23.22 -46.40 11.66
N GLU A 4 22.43 -47.46 11.82
CA GLU A 4 21.06 -47.52 11.27
C GLU A 4 20.09 -46.67 12.08
N LYS A 5 20.21 -46.66 13.42
CA LYS A 5 19.45 -45.75 14.29
C LYS A 5 19.74 -44.27 13.96
N ASN A 6 21.01 -43.93 13.74
CA ASN A 6 21.41 -42.57 13.36
C ASN A 6 20.90 -42.19 11.96
N ARG A 7 20.84 -43.14 11.02
CA ARG A 7 20.29 -42.92 9.68
C ARG A 7 18.78 -42.71 9.73
N ALA A 8 18.05 -43.54 10.47
CA ALA A 8 16.61 -43.40 10.68
C ALA A 8 16.23 -42.07 11.36
N SER A 9 17.00 -41.66 12.39
CA SER A 9 16.83 -40.34 13.04
C SER A 9 17.05 -39.19 12.05
N LYS A 10 18.09 -39.29 11.20
CA LYS A 10 18.41 -38.26 10.20
C LYS A 10 17.35 -38.17 9.09
N ASP A 11 16.82 -39.31 8.64
CA ASP A 11 15.76 -39.38 7.62
C ASP A 11 14.41 -38.88 8.20
N PHE A 12 14.14 -39.13 9.49
CA PHE A 12 12.99 -38.60 10.20
C PHE A 12 13.07 -37.08 10.42
N LYS A 13 14.23 -36.55 10.87
CA LYS A 13 14.49 -35.10 10.94
C LYS A 13 14.30 -34.44 9.57
N LYS A 14 14.78 -35.07 8.48
CA LYS A 14 14.56 -34.57 7.10
C LYS A 14 13.10 -34.57 6.68
N LEU A 15 12.32 -35.61 7.01
CA LEU A 15 10.90 -35.71 6.71
C LEU A 15 10.10 -34.56 7.36
N LEU A 16 10.49 -34.19 8.58
CA LEU A 16 9.85 -33.12 9.35
C LEU A 16 10.33 -31.72 8.91
N ALA A 17 11.60 -31.58 8.53
CA ALA A 17 12.24 -30.30 8.16
C ALA A 17 11.90 -29.75 6.76
N THR A 18 11.32 -30.56 5.86
CA THR A 18 10.94 -30.11 4.51
C THR A 18 9.56 -29.45 4.50
N ALA A 19 9.46 -28.22 5.04
CA ALA A 19 8.53 -27.16 4.62
C ALA A 19 8.67 -25.94 5.56
N VAL A 20 9.75 -25.17 5.43
CA VAL A 20 9.86 -23.87 6.13
C VAL A 20 9.63 -22.67 5.19
N LEU A 21 9.39 -22.88 3.89
CA LEU A 21 9.08 -21.77 2.98
C LEU A 21 7.75 -21.99 2.26
N ALA A 22 6.68 -21.38 2.79
CA ALA A 22 5.58 -20.73 2.03
C ALA A 22 4.33 -20.39 2.86
N GLY A 23 4.24 -20.78 4.14
CA GLY A 23 3.08 -20.43 4.95
C GLY A 23 3.42 -20.58 6.41
N SER A 24 3.94 -19.51 7.00
CA SER A 24 4.17 -19.43 8.43
C SER A 24 2.89 -19.83 9.16
N LEU A 25 2.89 -21.01 9.79
CA LEU A 25 2.19 -21.23 11.06
C LEU A 25 2.87 -20.41 12.18
N ALA A 26 3.39 -19.22 11.86
CA ALA A 26 3.67 -18.20 12.84
C ALA A 26 2.36 -17.98 13.56
N LEU A 27 2.34 -18.40 14.82
CA LEU A 27 1.25 -18.16 15.73
C LEU A 27 0.94 -16.66 15.67
N PRO A 28 -0.24 -16.23 15.18
CA PRO A 28 -0.60 -14.83 15.22
C PRO A 28 -0.55 -14.39 16.68
N GLY A 29 0.33 -13.43 16.99
CA GLY A 29 0.36 -12.77 18.29
C GLY A 29 1.21 -13.39 19.41
N THR A 30 1.93 -14.51 19.27
CA THR A 30 2.55 -15.18 20.44
C THR A 30 4.09 -15.31 20.48
N GLY A 31 4.84 -14.87 19.45
CA GLY A 31 6.32 -14.75 19.50
C GLY A 31 6.81 -13.30 19.35
N TRP A 32 8.00 -12.91 19.87
CA TRP A 32 8.64 -11.69 19.32
C TRP A 32 8.74 -11.92 17.82
N ALA A 33 8.32 -10.94 17.01
CA ALA A 33 8.52 -11.07 15.58
C ALA A 33 10.02 -11.31 15.39
N ALA A 34 10.38 -12.47 14.86
CA ALA A 34 11.76 -12.75 14.51
C ALA A 34 12.25 -11.56 13.70
N THR A 35 13.31 -10.92 14.18
CA THR A 35 13.84 -9.76 13.47
C THR A 35 14.21 -10.24 12.09
N ALA A 36 13.66 -9.59 11.06
CA ALA A 36 14.04 -9.90 9.69
C ALA A 36 15.57 -9.88 9.59
N LEU A 37 16.14 -10.86 8.90
CA LEU A 37 17.59 -10.91 8.76
C LEU A 37 18.06 -9.57 8.18
N PRO A 38 19.06 -8.92 8.80
CA PRO A 38 19.54 -7.62 8.33
C PRO A 38 20.23 -7.72 6.97
N PHE A 39 20.54 -8.95 6.52
CA PHE A 39 21.20 -9.22 5.26
C PHE A 39 20.44 -10.26 4.45
N SER A 40 20.22 -9.97 3.17
CA SER A 40 19.46 -10.84 2.25
C SER A 40 20.23 -12.10 1.83
N ASP A 41 21.55 -12.13 2.00
CA ASP A 41 22.46 -13.14 1.46
C ASP A 41 23.09 -14.07 2.53
N VAL A 42 22.60 -14.04 3.78
CA VAL A 42 23.17 -14.85 4.88
C VAL A 42 22.27 -15.96 5.39
N GLY A 43 21.01 -16.05 4.92
CA GLY A 43 20.02 -16.99 5.46
C GLY A 43 20.47 -18.46 5.42
N GLY A 44 21.15 -18.86 4.35
CA GLY A 44 21.70 -20.22 4.18
C GLY A 44 23.18 -20.36 4.54
N ASN A 45 23.83 -19.32 5.08
CA ASN A 45 25.26 -19.37 5.40
C ASN A 45 25.50 -20.10 6.74
N VAL A 46 26.46 -21.02 6.77
CA VAL A 46 26.77 -21.82 7.97
C VAL A 46 27.36 -21.01 9.13
N ASN A 47 27.89 -19.82 8.84
CA ASN A 47 28.46 -18.87 9.80
C ASN A 47 27.51 -17.68 10.07
N LYS A 48 26.22 -17.80 9.74
CA LYS A 48 25.19 -16.75 9.90
C LYS A 48 25.21 -16.13 11.30
N ASP A 49 25.23 -16.93 12.36
CA ASP A 49 25.09 -16.41 13.72
C ASP A 49 26.32 -15.57 14.13
N ALA A 50 27.52 -15.97 13.71
CA ALA A 50 28.74 -15.18 13.89
C ALA A 50 28.66 -13.84 13.14
N ILE A 51 28.12 -13.85 11.91
CA ILE A 51 27.90 -12.62 11.12
C ILE A 51 26.92 -11.69 11.84
N LEU A 52 25.80 -12.20 12.34
CA LEU A 52 24.78 -11.41 13.04
C LEU A 52 25.34 -10.81 14.33
N LYS A 53 26.07 -11.60 15.13
CA LYS A 53 26.72 -11.16 16.37
C LYS A 53 27.71 -10.03 16.12
N LEU A 54 28.60 -10.19 15.13
CA LEU A 54 29.61 -9.18 14.82
C LEU A 54 29.02 -7.92 14.19
N ASN A 55 27.93 -8.04 13.45
CA ASN A 55 27.18 -6.89 12.96
C ASN A 55 26.56 -6.10 14.13
N TYR A 56 25.90 -6.80 15.05
CA TYR A 56 25.34 -6.19 16.26
C TYR A 56 26.42 -5.49 17.10
N ALA A 57 27.56 -6.16 17.29
CA ALA A 57 28.72 -5.62 18.00
C ALA A 57 29.45 -4.51 17.24
N SER A 58 29.04 -4.18 16.01
CA SER A 58 29.70 -3.22 15.12
C SER A 58 31.17 -3.53 14.78
N VAL A 59 31.58 -4.78 14.93
CA VAL A 59 32.95 -5.26 14.63
C VAL A 59 33.10 -5.56 13.14
N LEU A 60 32.09 -6.18 12.54
CA LEU A 60 32.06 -6.49 11.11
C LEU A 60 30.65 -6.27 10.57
N LYS A 61 30.47 -5.16 9.86
CA LYS A 61 29.18 -4.73 9.29
C LYS A 61 28.99 -5.22 7.86
N GLY A 62 27.74 -5.39 7.45
CA GLY A 62 27.36 -5.54 6.05
C GLY A 62 27.41 -4.22 5.28
N TYR A 63 27.01 -4.27 4.02
CA TYR A 63 26.99 -3.15 3.10
C TYR A 63 25.66 -2.39 3.17
N THR A 64 25.65 -1.15 2.70
CA THR A 64 24.45 -0.30 2.66
C THR A 64 23.37 -0.80 1.70
N ASP A 65 23.72 -1.73 0.80
CA ASP A 65 22.81 -2.40 -0.12
C ASP A 65 22.01 -3.55 0.53
N GLY A 66 22.17 -3.76 1.85
CA GLY A 66 21.47 -4.82 2.58
C GLY A 66 22.09 -6.22 2.41
N THR A 67 23.33 -6.32 1.92
CA THR A 67 24.07 -7.59 1.80
C THR A 67 25.27 -7.66 2.74
N PHE A 68 25.75 -8.87 3.06
CA PHE A 68 26.99 -9.09 3.79
C PHE A 68 28.18 -9.47 2.90
N LYS A 69 27.90 -10.08 1.74
CA LYS A 69 28.86 -10.65 0.76
C LYS A 69 29.78 -11.69 1.40
N PRO A 70 29.24 -12.81 1.92
CA PRO A 70 30.00 -13.78 2.73
C PRO A 70 31.24 -14.35 2.02
N ASN A 71 31.14 -14.60 0.71
CA ASN A 71 32.21 -15.19 -0.10
C ASN A 71 33.25 -14.16 -0.59
N LYS A 72 33.06 -12.86 -0.35
CA LYS A 72 34.02 -11.85 -0.78
C LYS A 72 35.27 -11.96 0.10
N GLU A 73 36.43 -11.98 -0.54
CA GLU A 73 37.72 -11.95 0.13
C GLU A 73 37.95 -10.65 0.92
N VAL A 74 38.63 -10.75 2.06
CA VAL A 74 38.95 -9.61 2.93
C VAL A 74 40.38 -9.14 2.68
N THR A 75 40.58 -7.84 2.47
CA THR A 75 41.92 -7.27 2.37
C THR A 75 42.59 -7.19 3.74
N ARG A 76 43.92 -7.18 3.78
CA ARG A 76 44.69 -7.04 5.03
C ARG A 76 44.36 -5.74 5.78
N ALA A 77 44.05 -4.66 5.06
CA ALA A 77 43.60 -3.41 5.66
C ALA A 77 42.21 -3.52 6.33
N GLU A 78 41.24 -4.14 5.64
CA GLU A 78 39.92 -4.45 6.21
C GLU A 78 40.04 -5.36 7.44
N PHE A 79 40.88 -6.38 7.36
CA PHE A 79 41.11 -7.29 8.48
C PHE A 79 41.73 -6.60 9.70
N ALA A 80 42.70 -5.69 9.50
CA ALA A 80 43.31 -4.94 10.60
C ALA A 80 42.27 -4.12 11.36
N LYS A 81 41.30 -3.51 10.65
CA LYS A 81 40.16 -2.84 11.28
C LYS A 81 39.34 -3.83 12.13
N VAL A 82 38.95 -4.96 11.56
CA VAL A 82 38.16 -5.99 12.27
C VAL A 82 38.86 -6.46 13.54
N ALA A 83 40.15 -6.78 13.46
CA ALA A 83 40.94 -7.26 14.60
C ALA A 83 41.02 -6.22 15.74
N VAL A 84 41.19 -4.94 15.40
CA VAL A 84 41.23 -3.84 16.38
C VAL A 84 39.88 -3.67 17.08
N LEU A 85 38.77 -3.69 16.32
CA LEU A 85 37.43 -3.59 16.90
C LEU A 85 37.09 -4.81 17.77
N ALA A 86 37.49 -6.01 17.34
CA ALA A 86 37.29 -7.24 18.09
C ALA A 86 38.05 -7.26 19.43
N LEU A 87 39.14 -6.50 19.54
CA LEU A 87 39.89 -6.30 20.79
C LEU A 87 39.22 -5.31 21.75
N GLY A 88 38.12 -4.67 21.35
CA GLY A 88 37.37 -3.70 22.15
C GLY A 88 37.81 -2.24 21.95
N TYR A 89 38.67 -1.97 20.97
CA TYR A 89 38.99 -0.59 20.57
C TYR A 89 37.89 0.00 19.69
N THR A 90 37.76 1.31 19.72
CA THR A 90 36.74 2.06 18.96
C THR A 90 37.33 2.70 17.69
N ASP A 91 36.49 2.99 16.69
CA ASP A 91 36.92 3.76 15.51
C ASP A 91 37.52 5.12 15.91
N ALA A 92 37.04 5.74 17.00
CA ALA A 92 37.55 6.99 17.53
C ALA A 92 39.01 6.85 18.02
N GLN A 93 39.31 5.79 18.78
CA GLN A 93 40.68 5.50 19.24
C GLN A 93 41.62 5.20 18.06
N ALA A 94 41.16 4.45 17.06
CA ALA A 94 41.94 4.20 15.85
C ALA A 94 42.21 5.51 15.07
N LYS A 95 41.22 6.40 14.95
CA LYS A 95 41.34 7.69 14.27
C LYS A 95 42.38 8.61 14.91
N LEU A 96 42.53 8.58 16.24
CA LEU A 96 43.56 9.34 16.95
C LEU A 96 44.99 8.93 16.56
N LEU A 97 45.18 7.72 16.03
CA LEU A 97 46.46 7.19 15.59
C LEU A 97 46.63 7.24 14.06
N GLN A 98 45.71 7.88 13.34
CA GLN A 98 45.83 8.08 11.90
C GLN A 98 47.02 8.99 11.59
N GLY A 99 47.88 8.58 10.67
CA GLY A 99 49.09 9.33 10.33
C GLY A 99 50.20 8.44 9.80
N LYS A 100 51.44 8.94 9.85
CA LYS A 100 52.63 8.24 9.32
C LYS A 100 52.75 6.84 9.94
N THR A 101 52.95 5.84 9.08
CA THR A 101 53.09 4.44 9.49
C THR A 101 54.56 3.99 9.40
N VAL A 102 54.87 2.85 10.01
CA VAL A 102 56.19 2.21 9.90
C VAL A 102 56.40 1.49 8.56
N PHE A 103 55.37 1.36 7.74
CA PHE A 103 55.38 0.58 6.50
C PHE A 103 55.55 1.47 5.27
N LYS A 104 56.42 1.06 4.34
CA LYS A 104 56.78 1.86 3.16
C LYS A 104 55.65 1.99 2.13
N ASP A 105 54.75 1.02 2.10
CA ASP A 105 53.64 0.89 1.14
C ASP A 105 52.29 1.34 1.71
N LEU A 106 52.29 1.99 2.88
CA LEU A 106 51.07 2.45 3.55
C LEU A 106 51.14 3.96 3.85
N PRO A 107 50.54 4.79 2.96
CA PRO A 107 50.46 6.24 3.11
C PRO A 107 49.77 6.68 4.41
N ALA A 108 50.14 7.85 4.92
CA ALA A 108 49.61 8.38 6.18
C ALA A 108 48.10 8.66 6.14
N ASP A 109 47.61 9.10 4.99
CA ASP A 109 46.22 9.43 4.69
C ASP A 109 45.37 8.20 4.33
N HIS A 110 45.97 7.01 4.21
CA HIS A 110 45.23 5.78 3.99
C HIS A 110 44.22 5.54 5.12
N TRP A 111 42.97 5.22 4.79
CA TRP A 111 41.87 5.09 5.77
C TRP A 111 42.17 4.08 6.89
N ALA A 112 42.96 3.05 6.60
CA ALA A 112 43.33 2.01 7.55
C ALA A 112 44.57 2.35 8.43
N SER A 113 45.27 3.47 8.17
CA SER A 113 46.56 3.76 8.82
C SER A 113 46.43 3.83 10.35
N GLY A 114 45.34 4.41 10.85
CA GLY A 114 45.06 4.48 12.29
C GLY A 114 44.84 3.11 12.96
N TYR A 115 44.06 2.22 12.34
CA TYR A 115 43.86 0.86 12.85
C TYR A 115 45.15 0.05 12.82
N ILE A 116 45.93 0.17 11.74
CA ILE A 116 47.19 -0.54 11.59
C ILE A 116 48.22 -0.04 12.60
N ASN A 117 48.33 1.28 12.81
CA ASN A 117 49.20 1.86 13.85
C ASN A 117 48.79 1.39 15.24
N LEU A 118 47.49 1.34 15.54
CA LEU A 118 46.97 0.81 16.80
C LEU A 118 47.36 -0.66 16.97
N ALA A 119 47.10 -1.50 15.98
CA ALA A 119 47.47 -2.92 15.99
C ALA A 119 48.99 -3.15 16.18
N VAL A 120 49.83 -2.34 15.53
CA VAL A 120 51.29 -2.36 15.69
C VAL A 120 51.69 -1.94 17.12
N SER A 121 51.09 -0.87 17.65
CA SER A 121 51.35 -0.41 19.02
C SER A 121 50.97 -1.46 20.08
N GLN A 122 49.97 -2.27 19.79
CA GLN A 122 49.54 -3.40 20.62
C GLN A 122 50.36 -4.67 20.36
N GLY A 123 51.30 -4.67 19.42
CA GLY A 123 52.16 -5.81 19.11
C GLY A 123 51.43 -7.00 18.51
N ILE A 124 50.25 -6.79 17.90
CA ILE A 124 49.43 -7.85 17.27
C ILE A 124 49.68 -7.98 15.76
N ILE A 125 50.30 -6.95 15.16
CA ILE A 125 50.68 -6.91 13.74
C ILE A 125 52.12 -6.41 13.65
N LYS A 126 52.95 -7.08 12.83
CA LYS A 126 54.35 -6.71 12.58
C LYS A 126 54.66 -6.31 11.13
N GLY A 127 53.80 -6.67 10.19
CA GLY A 127 54.06 -6.53 8.74
C GLY A 127 55.02 -7.59 8.20
N TYR A 128 55.50 -7.40 6.98
CA TYR A 128 56.41 -8.32 6.30
C TYR A 128 57.89 -7.94 6.56
N PRO A 129 58.83 -8.91 6.43
CA PRO A 129 60.27 -8.66 6.63
C PRO A 129 60.87 -7.58 5.71
N ASP A 130 60.25 -7.31 4.57
CA ASP A 130 60.65 -6.27 3.61
C ASP A 130 60.26 -4.84 4.05
N GLY A 131 59.58 -4.70 5.18
CA GLY A 131 59.09 -3.43 5.71
C GLY A 131 57.78 -2.94 5.09
N THR A 132 57.04 -3.84 4.44
CA THR A 132 55.72 -3.56 3.85
C THR A 132 54.58 -4.16 4.66
N PHE A 133 53.36 -3.64 4.47
CA PHE A 133 52.13 -4.19 5.07
C PHE A 133 51.25 -4.93 4.05
N LYS A 134 51.29 -4.52 2.79
CA LYS A 134 50.46 -4.99 1.66
C LYS A 134 48.96 -4.81 1.91
N PRO A 135 48.47 -3.56 2.12
CA PRO A 135 47.11 -3.29 2.58
C PRO A 135 46.01 -3.84 1.67
N ASN A 136 46.24 -3.85 0.35
CA ASN A 136 45.28 -4.31 -0.65
C ASN A 136 45.37 -5.81 -0.97
N HIS A 137 46.34 -6.52 -0.41
CA HIS A 137 46.39 -7.97 -0.58
C HIS A 137 45.31 -8.63 0.27
N THR A 138 44.72 -9.70 -0.23
CA THR A 138 43.81 -10.53 0.54
C THR A 138 44.52 -11.15 1.75
N VAL A 139 43.91 -11.07 2.93
CA VAL A 139 44.44 -11.73 4.13
C VAL A 139 44.26 -13.24 4.03
N LYS A 140 45.30 -13.99 4.39
CA LYS A 140 45.21 -15.45 4.48
C LYS A 140 44.70 -15.90 5.84
N ILE A 141 44.08 -17.09 5.90
CA ILE A 141 43.56 -17.66 7.15
C ILE A 141 44.66 -17.76 8.23
N ALA A 142 45.85 -18.25 7.88
CA ALA A 142 47.00 -18.34 8.76
C ALA A 142 47.47 -16.98 9.30
N GLU A 143 47.38 -15.93 8.49
CA GLU A 143 47.73 -14.56 8.90
C GLU A 143 46.70 -14.03 9.90
N ALA A 144 45.41 -14.26 9.65
CA ALA A 144 44.35 -13.86 10.56
C ALA A 144 44.47 -14.57 11.94
N LEU A 145 44.70 -15.88 11.94
CA LEU A 145 44.89 -16.67 13.16
C LEU A 145 46.11 -16.21 13.96
N THR A 146 47.19 -15.84 13.28
CA THR A 146 48.39 -15.27 13.92
C THR A 146 48.04 -14.00 14.69
N VAL A 147 47.24 -13.11 14.09
CA VAL A 147 46.81 -11.86 14.74
C VAL A 147 45.92 -12.15 15.95
N TYR A 148 45.00 -13.11 15.87
CA TYR A 148 44.17 -13.48 17.03
C TYR A 148 44.97 -14.07 18.18
N VAL A 149 45.91 -14.97 17.91
CA VAL A 149 46.80 -15.57 18.92
C VAL A 149 47.65 -14.50 19.60
N GLN A 150 48.20 -13.56 18.83
CA GLN A 150 48.93 -12.42 19.39
C GLN A 150 48.02 -11.46 20.15
N GLY A 151 46.77 -11.29 19.71
CA GLY A 151 45.74 -10.50 20.40
C GLY A 151 45.35 -11.09 21.75
N LEU A 152 45.31 -12.42 21.85
CA LEU A 152 45.13 -13.14 23.12
C LEU A 152 46.39 -13.17 24.00
N LYS A 153 47.52 -12.65 23.51
CA LYS A 153 48.82 -12.69 24.20
C LYS A 153 49.24 -14.12 24.57
N ILE A 154 48.90 -15.11 23.75
CA ILE A 154 49.32 -16.49 23.99
C ILE A 154 50.82 -16.62 23.69
N ASP A 155 51.59 -17.19 24.62
CA ASP A 155 52.99 -17.55 24.35
C ASP A 155 53.06 -18.65 23.29
N VAL A 156 53.68 -18.31 22.17
CA VAL A 156 53.80 -19.20 21.01
C VAL A 156 55.09 -20.00 21.11
N ARG A 157 54.96 -21.32 21.26
CA ARG A 157 56.12 -22.22 21.34
C ARG A 157 56.82 -22.33 19.99
N PRO A 158 58.16 -22.24 19.92
CA PRO A 158 58.89 -22.46 18.67
C PRO A 158 58.56 -23.84 18.08
N SER A 159 58.33 -23.90 16.76
CA SER A 159 58.13 -25.15 16.03
C SER A 159 59.34 -25.43 15.15
N ALA A 160 59.67 -26.71 14.95
CA ALA A 160 60.67 -27.15 13.98
C ALA A 160 60.16 -27.10 12.52
N SER A 161 58.91 -26.70 12.29
CA SER A 161 58.33 -26.54 10.95
C SER A 161 59.00 -25.38 10.18
N SER A 162 59.23 -25.59 8.88
CA SER A 162 59.69 -24.54 7.97
C SER A 162 58.64 -23.45 7.70
N GLU A 163 57.36 -23.73 8.02
CA GLU A 163 56.25 -22.81 7.80
C GLU A 163 56.06 -21.90 9.02
N TRP A 164 56.25 -20.59 8.83
CA TRP A 164 56.27 -19.59 9.91
C TRP A 164 54.98 -19.51 10.73
N TYR A 165 53.84 -19.91 10.16
CA TYR A 165 52.52 -19.79 10.78
C TYR A 165 52.12 -21.03 11.60
N ILE A 166 52.80 -22.16 11.45
CA ILE A 166 52.45 -23.41 12.14
C ILE A 166 52.40 -23.28 13.68
N PRO A 167 53.38 -22.62 14.35
CA PRO A 167 53.28 -22.36 15.78
C PRO A 167 51.97 -21.68 16.19
N TYR A 168 51.56 -20.65 15.45
CA TYR A 168 50.35 -19.88 15.75
C TYR A 168 49.09 -20.69 15.47
N LEU A 169 49.08 -21.47 14.38
CA LEU A 169 47.97 -22.36 14.05
C LEU A 169 47.69 -23.36 15.18
N LEU A 170 48.74 -23.96 15.76
CA LEU A 170 48.61 -24.89 16.87
C LEU A 170 48.06 -24.22 18.13
N GLU A 171 48.52 -23.01 18.46
CA GLU A 171 47.96 -22.29 19.61
C GLU A 171 46.52 -21.83 19.35
N ALA A 172 46.17 -21.44 18.12
CA ALA A 172 44.80 -21.10 17.74
C ALA A 172 43.85 -22.30 17.84
N ASP A 173 44.31 -23.49 17.47
CA ASP A 173 43.57 -24.76 17.62
C ASP A 173 43.36 -25.09 19.10
N ARG A 174 44.41 -25.00 19.93
CA ARG A 174 44.32 -25.21 21.39
C ARG A 174 43.39 -24.21 22.08
N ALA A 175 43.35 -22.98 21.60
CA ALA A 175 42.44 -21.94 22.08
C ALA A 175 40.99 -22.13 21.59
N GLY A 176 40.73 -23.11 20.71
CA GLY A 176 39.41 -23.36 20.13
C GLY A 176 38.98 -22.34 19.07
N ILE A 177 39.90 -21.50 18.59
CA ILE A 177 39.62 -20.52 17.54
C ILE A 177 39.61 -21.21 16.19
N TYR A 178 40.66 -21.98 15.87
CA TYR A 178 40.82 -22.63 14.59
C TYR A 178 40.02 -23.93 14.48
N ASP A 179 39.55 -24.27 13.27
CA ASP A 179 39.09 -25.61 12.95
C ASP A 179 39.85 -26.14 11.73
N ALA A 180 40.39 -27.36 11.83
CA ALA A 180 41.26 -27.98 10.81
C ALA A 180 40.58 -28.28 9.46
N LYS A 181 39.41 -27.70 9.18
CA LYS A 181 38.65 -27.85 7.93
C LYS A 181 39.12 -26.89 6.84
N GLU A 182 39.62 -25.71 7.20
CA GLU A 182 40.03 -24.69 6.23
C GLU A 182 41.51 -24.84 5.85
N THR A 183 41.89 -24.40 4.65
CA THR A 183 43.30 -24.40 4.23
C THR A 183 44.00 -23.14 4.76
N PRO A 184 45.03 -23.24 5.65
CA PRO A 184 45.63 -22.06 6.29
C PRO A 184 46.19 -21.02 5.31
N THR A 185 46.68 -21.45 4.16
CA THR A 185 47.30 -20.57 3.15
C THR A 185 46.29 -19.95 2.17
N ALA A 186 45.02 -20.34 2.24
CA ALA A 186 43.97 -19.78 1.40
C ALA A 186 43.62 -18.35 1.83
N ALA A 187 43.16 -17.57 0.86
CA ALA A 187 42.48 -16.30 1.09
C ALA A 187 41.29 -16.50 2.03
N ALA A 188 41.08 -15.59 2.98
CA ALA A 188 39.96 -15.66 3.92
C ALA A 188 38.74 -14.87 3.37
N PRO A 189 37.62 -15.56 3.06
CA PRO A 189 36.35 -14.90 2.81
C PRO A 189 35.81 -14.21 4.07
N ARG A 190 34.89 -13.26 3.89
CA ARG A 190 34.28 -12.47 4.97
C ARG A 190 33.57 -13.32 6.02
N ASP A 191 32.91 -14.40 5.64
CA ASP A 191 32.23 -15.28 6.59
C ASP A 191 33.20 -16.11 7.44
N ILE A 192 34.33 -16.55 6.87
CA ILE A 192 35.43 -17.18 7.60
C ILE A 192 36.10 -16.19 8.57
N VAL A 193 36.31 -14.95 8.14
CA VAL A 193 36.78 -13.88 9.04
C VAL A 193 35.79 -13.67 10.18
N ALA A 194 34.48 -13.63 9.90
CA ALA A 194 33.45 -13.51 10.92
C ALA A 194 33.50 -14.67 11.92
N LYS A 195 33.51 -15.92 11.44
CA LYS A 195 33.61 -17.14 12.24
C LYS A 195 34.77 -17.10 13.23
N TYR A 196 35.99 -16.78 12.77
CA TYR A 196 37.16 -16.77 13.65
C TYR A 196 37.22 -15.54 14.56
N THR A 197 36.70 -14.38 14.11
CA THR A 197 36.56 -13.19 14.97
C THR A 197 35.62 -13.47 16.13
N ASP A 198 34.45 -14.06 15.85
CA ASP A 198 33.44 -14.42 16.86
C ASP A 198 34.03 -15.36 17.92
N ARG A 199 34.72 -16.42 17.50
CA ARG A 199 35.41 -17.33 18.42
C ARG A 199 36.49 -16.65 19.26
N PHE A 200 37.30 -15.77 18.64
CA PHE A 200 38.29 -14.97 19.35
C PHE A 200 37.66 -14.10 20.45
N MET A 201 36.51 -13.47 20.13
CA MET A 201 35.76 -12.64 21.06
C MET A 201 35.07 -13.43 22.16
N GLU A 202 34.68 -14.68 21.93
CA GLU A 202 34.10 -15.58 22.95
C GLU A 202 35.14 -16.30 23.82
N THR A 203 36.40 -16.39 23.37
CA THR A 203 37.45 -17.11 24.10
C THR A 203 37.64 -16.50 25.50
N PRO A 204 37.49 -17.22 26.63
CA PRO A 204 37.63 -16.63 27.96
C PRO A 204 39.04 -16.07 28.21
N VAL A 205 39.15 -14.95 28.93
CA VAL A 205 40.41 -14.44 29.50
C VAL A 205 40.17 -14.31 31.00
N TYR A 206 40.79 -15.17 31.81
CA TYR A 206 40.54 -15.19 33.26
C TYR A 206 41.11 -13.92 33.95
N PRO A 207 40.53 -13.48 35.10
CA PRO A 207 41.00 -12.30 35.85
C PRO A 207 42.45 -12.39 36.36
N ASN A 208 43.01 -13.60 36.40
CA ASN A 208 44.42 -13.87 36.71
C ASN A 208 45.25 -14.16 35.44
N GLY A 209 44.79 -13.71 34.27
CA GLY A 209 45.28 -14.06 32.94
C GLY A 209 46.79 -14.19 32.82
N ALA A 210 47.31 -15.41 32.96
CA ALA A 210 48.58 -15.73 32.31
C ALA A 210 48.30 -15.61 30.80
N TYR A 211 48.90 -14.66 30.08
CA TYR A 211 50.31 -14.25 30.14
C TYR A 211 50.52 -12.79 30.58
N TYR A 212 51.32 -12.61 31.64
CA TYR A 212 51.71 -11.30 32.20
C TYR A 212 52.89 -10.69 31.43
N ASP A 213 52.99 -9.35 31.42
CA ASP A 213 54.30 -8.71 31.25
C ASP A 213 55.13 -8.84 32.55
N LYS A 214 56.45 -8.67 32.44
CA LYS A 214 57.42 -8.86 33.52
C LYS A 214 57.20 -7.98 34.77
N ASP A 215 56.29 -7.01 34.72
CA ASP A 215 56.06 -6.03 35.77
C ASP A 215 54.65 -6.14 36.40
N GLY A 216 53.87 -7.18 36.07
CA GLY A 216 52.61 -7.49 36.73
C GLY A 216 51.49 -6.46 36.53
N ASN A 217 51.57 -5.63 35.48
CA ASN A 217 50.59 -4.57 35.22
C ASN A 217 49.52 -5.02 34.22
N ALA A 218 48.24 -4.95 34.61
CA ALA A 218 47.12 -5.04 33.67
C ALA A 218 46.97 -3.69 32.94
N LYS A 219 47.40 -3.61 31.68
CA LYS A 219 47.09 -2.47 30.80
C LYS A 219 46.35 -2.95 29.54
N GLY A 220 45.02 -2.88 29.61
CA GLY A 220 44.10 -3.07 28.50
C GLY A 220 42.93 -3.97 28.90
N THR A 221 41.75 -3.39 29.13
CA THR A 221 40.52 -4.19 29.23
C THR A 221 40.19 -4.72 27.83
N ILE A 222 40.53 -5.99 27.54
CA ILE A 222 39.96 -6.68 26.38
C ILE A 222 38.47 -6.86 26.70
N GLN A 223 37.63 -5.94 26.26
CA GLN A 223 36.19 -6.05 26.48
C GLN A 223 35.64 -7.10 25.51
N LYS A 224 35.58 -8.34 25.96
CA LYS A 224 34.98 -9.45 25.22
C LYS A 224 33.47 -9.37 25.25
N LEU A 225 32.81 -9.81 24.18
CA LEU A 225 31.35 -9.88 24.14
C LEU A 225 30.90 -10.92 25.19
N PRO A 226 30.11 -10.53 26.21
CA PRO A 226 29.61 -11.46 27.21
C PRO A 226 28.46 -12.27 26.62
N VAL A 227 28.79 -13.25 25.78
CA VAL A 227 27.83 -14.16 25.17
C VAL A 227 27.43 -15.21 26.21
N VAL A 228 26.15 -15.24 26.54
CA VAL A 228 25.57 -16.28 27.40
C VAL A 228 24.92 -17.32 26.51
N LYS A 229 25.23 -18.60 26.76
CA LYS A 229 24.66 -19.73 26.02
C LYS A 229 23.79 -20.59 26.93
N GLY A 230 22.71 -21.14 26.40
CA GLY A 230 21.97 -22.18 27.11
C GLY A 230 20.65 -22.56 26.46
N ALA A 231 19.99 -23.54 27.08
CA ALA A 231 18.66 -23.98 26.68
C ALA A 231 17.58 -23.06 27.27
N VAL A 232 16.59 -22.66 26.49
CA VAL A 232 15.42 -21.93 26.99
C VAL A 232 14.63 -22.84 27.95
N ALA A 233 14.43 -22.42 29.19
CA ALA A 233 13.56 -23.11 30.15
C ALA A 233 12.13 -22.58 30.09
N SER A 234 11.99 -21.26 30.10
CA SER A 234 10.72 -20.58 29.92
C SER A 234 10.99 -19.23 29.29
N TYR A 235 9.95 -18.66 28.70
CA TYR A 235 10.00 -17.32 28.17
C TYR A 235 8.59 -16.73 28.19
N ASP A 236 8.47 -15.51 28.70
CA ASP A 236 7.25 -14.73 28.74
C ASP A 236 7.39 -13.58 27.74
N LYS A 237 6.61 -13.67 26.67
CA LYS A 237 6.58 -12.66 25.62
C LYS A 237 6.05 -11.32 26.11
N SER A 238 4.92 -11.34 26.82
CA SER A 238 4.20 -10.14 27.22
C SER A 238 4.99 -9.37 28.28
N GLY A 239 5.59 -10.10 29.23
CA GLY A 239 6.49 -9.54 30.23
C GLY A 239 7.93 -9.29 29.74
N LYS A 240 8.27 -9.71 28.50
CA LYS A 240 9.63 -9.61 27.91
C LYS A 240 10.70 -10.28 28.76
N LYS A 241 10.45 -11.50 29.23
CA LYS A 241 11.34 -12.24 30.13
C LYS A 241 11.77 -13.57 29.54
N LEU A 242 13.04 -13.92 29.73
CA LEU A 242 13.63 -15.19 29.32
C LEU A 242 14.20 -15.90 30.54
N LYS A 243 14.12 -17.22 30.58
CA LYS A 243 14.82 -18.02 31.58
C LYS A 243 15.58 -19.13 30.87
N LEU A 244 16.86 -19.29 31.17
CA LEU A 244 17.61 -20.46 30.72
C LEU A 244 17.51 -21.60 31.76
N VAL A 245 17.68 -22.83 31.28
CA VAL A 245 17.74 -24.03 32.14
C VAL A 245 18.89 -23.86 33.14
N GLY A 246 18.60 -24.15 34.42
CA GLY A 246 19.56 -24.00 35.52
C GLY A 246 19.68 -22.57 36.08
N GLN A 247 19.01 -21.58 35.50
CA GLN A 247 18.94 -20.22 36.08
C GLN A 247 17.77 -20.10 37.05
N ASN A 248 18.00 -19.45 38.20
CA ASN A 248 16.98 -19.27 39.23
C ASN A 248 16.05 -18.07 38.96
N LYS A 249 16.54 -17.07 38.21
CA LYS A 249 15.82 -15.85 37.88
C LYS A 249 15.62 -15.73 36.38
N GLU A 250 14.54 -15.06 35.99
CA GLU A 250 14.31 -14.63 34.62
C GLU A 250 15.17 -13.39 34.33
N ILE A 251 15.59 -13.24 33.08
CA ILE A 251 16.27 -12.06 32.55
C ILE A 251 15.32 -11.29 31.64
N GLU A 252 15.28 -9.98 31.80
CA GLU A 252 14.46 -9.10 30.96
C GLU A 252 15.13 -8.88 29.60
N MET A 253 14.31 -8.80 28.56
CA MET A 253 14.73 -8.38 27.24
C MET A 253 14.52 -6.87 27.07
N ALA A 254 15.45 -6.20 26.38
CA ALA A 254 15.32 -4.78 26.03
C ALA A 254 14.27 -4.60 24.94
N ASP A 255 13.54 -3.48 24.93
CA ASP A 255 12.51 -3.23 23.90
C ASP A 255 13.05 -3.25 22.48
N SER A 256 14.33 -2.88 22.32
CA SER A 256 15.07 -2.90 21.07
C SER A 256 15.86 -4.19 20.84
N ALA A 257 15.57 -5.28 21.55
CA ALA A 257 16.40 -6.49 21.43
C ALA A 257 16.24 -7.11 20.04
N GLN A 258 17.38 -7.45 19.42
CA GLN A 258 17.41 -8.13 18.13
C GLN A 258 17.33 -9.64 18.37
N VAL A 259 16.25 -10.28 17.95
CA VAL A 259 16.01 -11.72 18.17
C VAL A 259 15.93 -12.44 16.84
N TYR A 260 16.88 -13.34 16.59
CA TYR A 260 17.01 -14.08 15.33
C TYR A 260 16.75 -15.58 15.54
N GLY A 261 15.78 -16.12 14.79
CA GLY A 261 15.34 -17.51 14.87
C GLY A 261 14.15 -17.72 15.82
N ASN A 262 13.63 -18.95 15.84
CA ASN A 262 12.40 -19.28 16.55
C ASN A 262 12.66 -19.59 18.03
N LEU A 263 12.37 -18.62 18.90
CA LEU A 263 12.56 -18.77 20.34
C LEU A 263 11.45 -19.63 20.95
N ILE A 264 11.78 -20.88 21.28
CA ILE A 264 10.88 -21.84 21.92
C ILE A 264 11.55 -22.50 23.12
N VAL A 265 10.74 -23.04 24.04
CA VAL A 265 11.26 -23.83 25.17
C VAL A 265 12.15 -24.96 24.63
N GLY A 266 13.28 -25.18 25.28
CA GLY A 266 14.31 -26.18 24.95
C GLY A 266 15.25 -25.83 23.80
N ALA A 267 14.97 -24.78 23.02
CA ALA A 267 15.88 -24.31 22.00
C ALA A 267 17.20 -23.84 22.62
N GLN A 268 18.32 -24.11 21.94
CA GLN A 268 19.61 -23.56 22.30
C GLN A 268 19.68 -22.12 21.79
N VAL A 269 20.07 -21.21 22.68
CA VAL A 269 20.20 -19.79 22.36
C VAL A 269 21.55 -19.27 22.80
N GLU A 270 22.00 -18.24 22.09
CA GLU A 270 23.12 -17.39 22.48
C GLU A 270 22.58 -15.97 22.59
N TYR A 271 22.90 -15.26 23.68
CA TYR A 271 22.46 -13.88 23.84
C TYR A 271 23.53 -12.98 24.41
N ILE A 272 23.40 -11.69 24.13
CA ILE A 272 24.25 -10.61 24.64
C ILE A 272 23.36 -9.66 25.44
N THR A 273 23.86 -9.23 26.61
CA THR A 273 23.16 -8.26 27.45
C THR A 273 23.74 -6.86 27.31
N LYS A 274 22.87 -5.86 27.44
CA LYS A 274 23.24 -4.45 27.56
C LYS A 274 22.44 -3.87 28.72
N ASN A 275 23.11 -3.24 29.68
CA ASN A 275 22.50 -2.70 30.90
C ASN A 275 21.66 -3.75 31.68
N GLY A 276 22.14 -4.99 31.73
CA GLY A 276 21.46 -6.09 32.45
C GLY A 276 20.27 -6.71 31.72
N ARG A 277 19.93 -6.24 30.51
CA ARG A 277 18.82 -6.76 29.70
C ARG A 277 19.34 -7.44 28.43
N VAL A 278 18.68 -8.50 27.97
CA VAL A 278 18.99 -9.16 26.69
C VAL A 278 18.74 -8.16 25.56
N ALA A 279 19.77 -7.86 24.77
CA ALA A 279 19.70 -6.88 23.68
C ALA A 279 19.99 -7.49 22.30
N PHE A 280 20.56 -8.70 22.27
CA PHE A 280 20.70 -9.52 21.08
C PHE A 280 20.53 -10.98 21.47
N LEU A 281 19.82 -11.78 20.67
CA LEU A 281 19.64 -13.21 20.86
C LEU A 281 19.61 -13.91 19.50
N THR A 282 20.36 -15.00 19.37
CA THR A 282 20.29 -15.94 18.24
C THR A 282 19.85 -17.32 18.74
N VAL A 283 18.89 -17.93 18.06
CA VAL A 283 18.52 -19.33 18.26
C VAL A 283 19.45 -20.21 17.44
N VAL A 284 20.25 -21.01 18.12
CA VAL A 284 21.28 -21.90 17.54
C VAL A 284 20.68 -23.27 17.17
N THR A 285 19.54 -23.63 17.75
CA THR A 285 18.79 -24.81 17.30
C THR A 285 18.45 -24.67 15.81
N SER A 286 18.86 -25.65 15.02
CA SER A 286 18.62 -25.63 13.57
C SER A 286 17.13 -25.68 13.28
N ASP A 287 16.67 -24.95 12.26
CA ASP A 287 15.27 -25.03 11.79
C ASP A 287 14.87 -26.47 11.43
N SER A 288 15.83 -27.30 10.99
CA SER A 288 15.59 -28.72 10.72
C SER A 288 15.29 -29.57 11.97
N GLU A 289 15.54 -29.02 13.15
CA GLU A 289 15.23 -29.62 14.44
C GLU A 289 13.96 -29.04 15.05
N ILE A 290 13.34 -28.06 14.39
CA ILE A 290 12.09 -27.46 14.82
C ILE A 290 10.95 -28.12 14.04
N VAL A 291 9.90 -28.49 14.76
CA VAL A 291 8.71 -29.13 14.19
C VAL A 291 7.48 -28.37 14.65
N GLU A 292 6.70 -27.94 13.68
CA GLU A 292 5.42 -27.28 13.89
C GLU A 292 4.28 -28.19 13.43
N GLY A 293 3.17 -28.16 14.15
CA GLY A 293 2.02 -28.97 13.78
C GLY A 293 0.80 -28.74 14.65
N ILE A 294 -0.20 -29.59 14.44
CA ILE A 294 -1.42 -29.63 15.24
C ILE A 294 -1.47 -30.98 15.97
N VAL A 295 -1.69 -30.96 17.28
CA VAL A 295 -1.86 -32.18 18.05
C VAL A 295 -3.18 -32.83 17.63
N LYS A 296 -3.15 -34.07 17.13
CA LYS A 296 -4.34 -34.74 16.58
C LYS A 296 -4.99 -35.68 17.60
N THR A 297 -4.25 -36.68 18.07
CA THR A 297 -4.75 -37.62 19.06
C THR A 297 -3.63 -38.17 19.91
N GLY A 298 -3.94 -38.38 21.17
CA GLY A 298 -3.08 -39.17 22.02
C GLY A 298 -3.23 -40.67 21.81
N LEU A 299 -2.13 -41.42 21.73
CA LEU A 299 -2.15 -42.82 21.27
C LEU A 299 -2.79 -43.81 22.26
N ASN A 300 -3.21 -43.37 23.47
CA ASN A 300 -3.80 -44.28 24.45
C ASN A 300 -5.03 -43.69 25.19
N PHE A 301 -6.21 -44.25 24.90
CA PHE A 301 -7.49 -43.77 25.44
C PHE A 301 -7.82 -44.29 26.85
N THR A 302 -6.95 -45.06 27.50
CA THR A 302 -7.28 -45.82 28.73
C THR A 302 -6.45 -45.51 29.98
N THR A 303 -5.41 -44.67 29.90
CA THR A 303 -4.69 -44.19 31.10
C THR A 303 -5.04 -42.74 31.40
N ALA A 304 -5.03 -42.38 32.70
CA ALA A 304 -5.32 -41.03 33.18
C ALA A 304 -4.44 -39.98 32.47
N VAL A 305 -4.93 -38.74 32.39
CA VAL A 305 -4.22 -37.61 31.78
C VAL A 305 -2.84 -37.45 32.43
N GLY A 306 -1.78 -37.63 31.65
CA GLY A 306 -0.39 -37.43 32.09
C GLY A 306 0.59 -38.33 31.32
N ASP A 307 1.47 -37.69 30.55
CA ASP A 307 2.72 -38.24 30.03
C ASP A 307 2.60 -39.28 28.90
N GLU A 308 1.93 -38.88 27.81
CA GLU A 308 2.04 -39.65 26.58
C GLU A 308 3.45 -39.58 26.00
N LYS A 309 4.17 -40.71 26.05
CA LYS A 309 5.48 -40.83 25.40
C LYS A 309 5.41 -40.69 23.87
N LYS A 310 4.22 -40.84 23.28
CA LYS A 310 3.97 -40.66 21.84
C LYS A 310 2.59 -40.06 21.58
N PHE A 311 2.51 -39.13 20.63
CA PHE A 311 1.25 -38.55 20.16
C PHE A 311 1.20 -38.49 18.63
N LYS A 312 -0.01 -38.49 18.08
CA LYS A 312 -0.24 -38.21 16.65
C LYS A 312 -0.36 -36.72 16.43
N ALA A 313 0.31 -36.23 15.41
CA ALA A 313 0.29 -34.83 15.01
C ALA A 313 0.01 -34.70 13.50
N ILE A 314 -0.59 -33.59 13.10
CA ILE A 314 -0.53 -33.13 11.71
C ILE A 314 0.69 -32.22 11.57
N VAL A 315 1.70 -32.67 10.83
CA VAL A 315 2.90 -31.89 10.49
C VAL A 315 2.96 -31.80 8.97
N ASN A 316 3.04 -30.58 8.43
CA ASN A 316 3.06 -30.34 6.98
C ASN A 316 1.89 -31.04 6.24
N GLY A 317 0.70 -31.00 6.82
CA GLY A 317 -0.51 -31.63 6.28
C GLY A 317 -0.54 -33.17 6.33
N ARG A 318 0.47 -33.81 6.94
CA ARG A 318 0.56 -35.27 7.07
C ARG A 318 0.42 -35.69 8.52
N GLU A 319 -0.30 -36.78 8.75
CA GLU A 319 -0.33 -37.41 10.07
C GLU A 319 1.01 -38.10 10.33
N VAL A 320 1.65 -37.74 11.44
CA VAL A 320 2.90 -38.32 11.92
C VAL A 320 2.76 -38.75 13.38
N VAL A 321 3.53 -39.74 13.80
CA VAL A 321 3.66 -40.12 15.21
C VAL A 321 4.96 -39.53 15.74
N LEU A 322 4.84 -38.65 16.73
CA LEU A 322 5.98 -38.04 17.42
C LEU A 322 6.17 -38.73 18.77
N GLU A 323 7.43 -39.03 19.11
CA GLU A 323 7.82 -39.56 20.41
C GLU A 323 8.47 -38.44 21.23
N VAL A 324 8.17 -38.34 22.53
CA VAL A 324 8.69 -37.28 23.41
C VAL A 324 9.74 -37.83 24.38
N GLU A 325 10.67 -36.98 24.80
CA GLU A 325 11.63 -37.27 25.86
C GLU A 325 10.97 -37.23 27.25
N ASP A 326 11.61 -37.85 28.25
CA ASP A 326 11.09 -37.83 29.62
C ASP A 326 11.05 -36.38 30.16
N GLY A 327 9.91 -35.98 30.73
CA GLY A 327 9.66 -34.60 31.20
C GLY A 327 8.93 -33.69 30.21
N VAL A 328 8.66 -34.17 28.99
CA VAL A 328 7.84 -33.47 28.00
C VAL A 328 6.41 -34.02 28.04
N ASN A 329 5.44 -33.16 28.36
CA ASN A 329 4.07 -33.57 28.59
C ASN A 329 3.12 -33.10 27.49
N VAL A 330 2.54 -34.06 26.76
CA VAL A 330 1.42 -33.84 25.86
C VAL A 330 0.20 -34.56 26.44
N SER A 331 -0.94 -33.88 26.48
CA SER A 331 -2.15 -34.35 27.14
C SER A 331 -3.35 -34.21 26.22
N ARG A 332 -4.50 -34.80 26.60
CA ARG A 332 -5.74 -34.73 25.82
C ARG A 332 -6.27 -33.31 25.63
N SER A 333 -6.03 -32.40 26.57
CA SER A 333 -6.48 -31.00 26.44
C SER A 333 -5.81 -30.28 25.27
N HIS A 334 -4.65 -30.78 24.81
CA HIS A 334 -3.89 -30.20 23.72
C HIS A 334 -4.41 -30.63 22.34
N ILE A 335 -5.35 -31.58 22.25
CA ILE A 335 -5.91 -32.00 20.96
C ILE A 335 -6.55 -30.80 20.24
N GLY A 336 -6.22 -30.63 18.97
CA GLY A 336 -6.66 -29.50 18.16
C GLY A 336 -5.79 -28.25 18.29
N GLN A 337 -4.90 -28.19 19.28
CA GLN A 337 -3.99 -27.06 19.50
C GLN A 337 -2.76 -27.14 18.60
N LYS A 338 -2.22 -25.96 18.26
CA LYS A 338 -0.93 -25.85 17.56
C LYS A 338 0.20 -26.17 18.53
N PHE A 339 1.28 -26.74 18.01
CA PHE A 339 2.51 -26.89 18.77
C PHE A 339 3.73 -26.52 17.94
N VAL A 340 4.77 -26.08 18.64
CA VAL A 340 6.14 -25.94 18.14
C VAL A 340 7.06 -26.73 19.06
N ALA A 341 7.92 -27.57 18.48
CA ALA A 341 8.71 -28.53 19.23
C ALA A 341 10.17 -28.59 18.75
N VAL A 342 11.10 -28.89 19.66
CA VAL A 342 12.51 -29.19 19.34
C VAL A 342 12.74 -30.70 19.32
N VAL A 343 13.31 -31.22 18.24
CA VAL A 343 13.66 -32.63 18.06
C VAL A 343 15.12 -32.86 18.44
N GLY A 344 15.35 -33.68 19.46
CA GLY A 344 16.68 -34.11 19.88
C GLY A 344 17.36 -35.05 18.87
N ASP A 345 18.65 -35.33 19.07
CA ASP A 345 19.44 -36.21 18.19
C ASP A 345 18.94 -37.65 18.12
N ASN A 346 18.24 -38.09 19.16
CA ASN A 346 17.57 -39.38 19.21
C ASN A 346 16.28 -39.44 18.36
N GLY A 347 15.88 -38.34 17.72
CA GLY A 347 14.66 -38.23 16.93
C GLY A 347 13.38 -38.02 17.75
N LYS A 348 13.51 -37.81 19.07
CA LYS A 348 12.39 -37.53 19.98
C LYS A 348 12.24 -36.04 20.23
N ILE A 349 11.04 -35.60 20.60
CA ILE A 349 10.74 -34.25 21.01
C ILE A 349 11.34 -33.98 22.39
N LYS A 350 12.36 -33.14 22.44
CA LYS A 350 13.07 -32.69 23.64
C LYS A 350 12.31 -31.61 24.40
N SER A 351 11.49 -30.84 23.69
CA SER A 351 10.64 -29.80 24.27
C SER A 351 9.50 -29.44 23.32
N ILE A 352 8.38 -28.99 23.88
CA ILE A 352 7.18 -28.62 23.12
C ILE A 352 6.53 -27.40 23.76
N THR A 353 6.09 -26.46 22.94
CA THR A 353 5.22 -25.35 23.31
C THR A 353 3.89 -25.55 22.59
N ILE A 354 2.78 -25.42 23.30
CA ILE A 354 1.43 -25.68 22.78
C ILE A 354 0.59 -24.41 22.98
N SER A 355 -0.21 -24.07 21.98
CA SER A 355 -1.06 -22.88 21.98
C SER A 355 -2.34 -23.13 21.22
N ASP A 356 -3.37 -22.33 21.51
CA ASP A 356 -4.63 -22.42 20.79
C ASP A 356 -4.45 -22.34 19.27
N ASN A 357 -5.23 -23.15 18.55
CA ASN A 357 -5.23 -23.15 17.10
C ASN A 357 -6.18 -22.07 16.57
N THR A 358 -5.88 -20.83 16.94
CA THR A 358 -6.68 -19.67 16.54
C THR A 358 -6.06 -18.93 15.37
N THR A 359 -6.90 -18.23 14.64
CA THR A 359 -6.52 -17.24 13.64
C THR A 359 -7.49 -16.06 13.71
N LYS A 360 -7.01 -14.85 13.40
CA LYS A 360 -7.79 -13.63 13.43
C LYS A 360 -7.57 -12.88 12.12
N GLY A 361 -8.62 -12.33 11.53
CA GLY A 361 -8.52 -11.59 10.27
C GLY A 361 -9.83 -10.93 9.86
N ILE A 362 -9.79 -10.21 8.74
CA ILE A 362 -10.96 -9.50 8.21
C ILE A 362 -11.72 -10.40 7.25
N VAL A 363 -13.05 -10.42 7.37
CA VAL A 363 -13.91 -11.16 6.48
C VAL A 363 -13.94 -10.51 5.10
N GLU A 364 -13.45 -11.21 4.09
CA GLU A 364 -13.51 -10.79 2.69
C GLU A 364 -14.82 -11.25 2.02
N LYS A 365 -15.30 -12.43 2.41
CA LYS A 365 -16.49 -13.06 1.83
C LYS A 365 -17.08 -14.10 2.77
N VAL A 366 -18.40 -14.20 2.81
CA VAL A 366 -19.14 -15.29 3.46
C VAL A 366 -19.98 -16.04 2.43
N SER A 367 -20.12 -17.36 2.62
CA SER A 367 -20.94 -18.20 1.76
C SER A 367 -22.43 -17.95 2.04
N SER A 368 -23.26 -17.91 0.99
CA SER A 368 -24.72 -17.69 1.10
C SER A 368 -25.54 -18.96 1.36
N VAL A 369 -24.91 -20.02 1.88
CA VAL A 369 -25.52 -21.36 1.95
C VAL A 369 -26.45 -21.47 3.16
N SER A 370 -27.70 -21.86 2.92
CA SER A 370 -28.64 -22.25 3.98
C SER A 370 -28.39 -23.69 4.45
N GLY A 371 -28.54 -23.96 5.75
CA GLY A 371 -28.41 -25.30 6.34
C GLY A 371 -27.29 -25.46 7.37
N SER A 372 -26.73 -26.67 7.48
CA SER A 372 -25.78 -27.07 8.52
C SER A 372 -24.47 -26.29 8.48
N ASN A 373 -23.84 -26.09 9.64
CA ASN A 373 -22.56 -25.38 9.76
C ASN A 373 -21.47 -25.98 8.87
N SER A 374 -21.49 -27.30 8.63
CA SER A 374 -20.54 -28.00 7.76
C SER A 374 -20.53 -27.57 6.29
N LYS A 375 -21.52 -26.79 5.83
CA LYS A 375 -21.60 -26.23 4.47
C LYS A 375 -21.24 -24.74 4.41
N LYS A 376 -21.00 -24.12 5.56
CA LYS A 376 -20.75 -22.68 5.69
C LYS A 376 -19.27 -22.42 5.56
N GLU A 377 -18.92 -21.46 4.72
CA GLU A 377 -17.55 -21.04 4.46
C GLU A 377 -17.39 -19.54 4.60
N LEU A 378 -16.24 -19.10 5.09
CA LEU A 378 -15.83 -17.71 5.08
C LEU A 378 -14.40 -17.58 4.57
N ARG A 379 -14.15 -16.52 3.82
CA ARG A 379 -12.83 -16.14 3.33
C ARG A 379 -12.30 -15.02 4.21
N VAL A 380 -11.14 -15.24 4.81
CA VAL A 380 -10.48 -14.34 5.75
C VAL A 380 -9.02 -14.23 5.36
N ASP A 381 -8.54 -13.01 5.14
CA ASP A 381 -7.15 -12.71 4.73
C ASP A 381 -6.63 -13.67 3.64
N GLY A 382 -7.39 -13.82 2.57
CA GLY A 382 -7.06 -14.67 1.43
C GLY A 382 -7.34 -16.18 1.58
N THR A 383 -7.67 -16.66 2.78
CA THR A 383 -7.87 -18.09 3.08
C THR A 383 -9.34 -18.43 3.29
N THR A 384 -9.82 -19.51 2.67
CA THR A 384 -11.19 -20.02 2.88
C THR A 384 -11.22 -21.03 4.01
N TYR A 385 -12.09 -20.80 4.99
CA TYR A 385 -12.33 -21.68 6.12
C TYR A 385 -13.73 -22.26 6.06
N THR A 386 -13.87 -23.56 6.33
CA THR A 386 -15.16 -24.24 6.48
C THR A 386 -15.47 -24.44 7.96
N LEU A 387 -16.72 -24.20 8.36
CA LEU A 387 -17.16 -24.44 9.73
C LEU A 387 -17.27 -25.92 10.05
N ASP A 388 -16.94 -26.29 11.29
CA ASP A 388 -17.28 -27.59 11.84
C ASP A 388 -18.80 -27.71 12.01
N SER A 389 -19.34 -28.93 11.90
CA SER A 389 -20.76 -29.20 12.12
C SER A 389 -21.29 -28.75 13.49
N LYS A 390 -20.44 -28.73 14.52
CA LYS A 390 -20.75 -28.32 15.90
C LYS A 390 -20.19 -26.93 16.24
N ALA A 391 -19.79 -26.16 15.23
CA ALA A 391 -19.15 -24.87 15.44
C ALA A 391 -20.04 -23.95 16.30
N THR A 392 -19.46 -23.32 17.32
CA THR A 392 -20.14 -22.26 18.07
C THR A 392 -19.89 -20.91 17.42
N ILE A 393 -20.91 -20.07 17.37
CA ILE A 393 -20.82 -18.73 16.76
C ILE A 393 -21.26 -17.71 17.79
N LYS A 394 -20.38 -16.74 18.04
CA LYS A 394 -20.66 -15.58 18.86
C LYS A 394 -20.37 -14.30 18.09
N GLY A 395 -21.09 -13.25 18.45
CA GLY A 395 -20.96 -11.92 17.88
C GLY A 395 -20.69 -10.90 18.97
N LYS A 396 -19.87 -9.92 18.65
CA LYS A 396 -19.72 -8.68 19.40
C LYS A 396 -20.26 -7.53 18.54
N ALA A 397 -21.14 -6.72 19.13
CA ALA A 397 -21.70 -5.54 18.47
C ALA A 397 -20.66 -4.44 18.22
N HIS A 398 -19.56 -4.46 18.97
CA HIS A 398 -18.40 -3.56 18.85
C HIS A 398 -17.21 -4.18 19.62
N PRO A 399 -15.96 -3.68 19.52
CA PRO A 399 -14.78 -4.31 20.14
C PRO A 399 -14.89 -4.57 21.65
N GLU A 400 -15.41 -3.59 22.39
CA GLU A 400 -15.63 -3.64 23.84
C GLU A 400 -16.89 -4.42 24.27
N ALA A 401 -17.69 -4.91 23.32
CA ALA A 401 -18.94 -5.60 23.64
C ALA A 401 -18.62 -7.01 24.17
N LYS A 402 -19.44 -7.46 25.12
CA LYS A 402 -19.43 -8.87 25.52
C LYS A 402 -19.93 -9.73 24.37
N ALA A 403 -19.19 -10.78 24.04
CA ALA A 403 -19.59 -11.72 23.00
C ALA A 403 -20.83 -12.51 23.43
N THR A 404 -21.88 -12.50 22.60
CA THR A 404 -23.13 -13.23 22.80
C THR A 404 -23.35 -14.26 21.70
N SER A 405 -24.22 -15.25 21.92
CA SER A 405 -24.61 -16.21 20.87
C SER A 405 -25.13 -15.47 19.64
N ALA A 406 -24.69 -15.88 18.44
CA ALA A 406 -25.06 -15.21 17.19
C ALA A 406 -25.26 -16.22 16.05
N SER A 407 -25.76 -15.74 14.90
CA SER A 407 -25.93 -16.53 13.69
C SER A 407 -24.80 -16.29 12.70
N PHE A 408 -24.50 -17.29 11.87
CA PHE A 408 -23.56 -17.13 10.75
C PHE A 408 -24.03 -16.09 9.72
N SER A 409 -25.34 -15.90 9.59
CA SER A 409 -25.95 -14.91 8.70
C SER A 409 -25.63 -13.47 9.08
N ASP A 410 -25.19 -13.24 10.31
CA ASP A 410 -24.96 -11.90 10.86
C ASP A 410 -23.53 -11.41 10.57
N ILE A 411 -22.67 -12.31 10.07
CA ILE A 411 -21.30 -12.03 9.68
C ILE A 411 -21.31 -11.38 8.30
N GLU A 412 -20.69 -10.22 8.21
CA GLU A 412 -20.62 -9.43 6.99
C GLU A 412 -19.17 -9.27 6.54
N LYS A 413 -19.00 -8.76 5.32
CA LYS A 413 -17.69 -8.31 4.87
C LYS A 413 -17.19 -7.21 5.80
N ASP A 414 -15.89 -7.17 6.02
CA ASP A 414 -15.18 -6.18 6.84
C ASP A 414 -15.36 -6.38 8.36
N ASP A 415 -16.11 -7.41 8.79
CA ASP A 415 -16.10 -7.87 10.17
C ASP A 415 -14.76 -8.48 10.54
N LEU A 416 -14.35 -8.27 11.79
CA LEU A 416 -13.19 -8.93 12.36
C LEU A 416 -13.61 -10.26 12.95
N VAL A 417 -13.01 -11.36 12.49
CA VAL A 417 -13.28 -12.69 13.05
C VAL A 417 -12.08 -13.24 13.77
N GLU A 418 -12.34 -13.88 14.90
CA GLU A 418 -11.43 -14.79 15.59
C GLU A 418 -11.97 -16.22 15.45
N LEU A 419 -11.18 -17.08 14.82
CA LEU A 419 -11.54 -18.45 14.48
C LEU A 419 -10.68 -19.41 15.28
N THR A 420 -11.30 -20.30 16.04
CA THR A 420 -10.63 -21.49 16.61
C THR A 420 -10.82 -22.65 15.66
N LEU A 421 -9.73 -23.31 15.28
CA LEU A 421 -9.72 -24.42 14.34
C LEU A 421 -9.55 -25.75 15.09
N ASN A 422 -10.31 -26.76 14.68
CA ASN A 422 -10.15 -28.12 15.17
C ASN A 422 -8.98 -28.83 14.46
N VAL A 423 -8.78 -30.11 14.80
CA VAL A 423 -7.71 -30.97 14.25
C VAL A 423 -7.74 -31.12 12.73
N ASP A 424 -8.91 -30.93 12.10
CA ASP A 424 -9.10 -31.06 10.65
C ASP A 424 -9.02 -29.70 9.94
N GLY A 425 -8.67 -28.63 10.67
CA GLY A 425 -8.60 -27.27 10.14
C GLY A 425 -9.96 -26.61 9.93
N LYS A 426 -11.05 -27.19 10.46
CA LYS A 426 -12.39 -26.58 10.41
C LYS A 426 -12.62 -25.69 11.61
N VAL A 427 -13.42 -24.64 11.44
CA VAL A 427 -13.72 -23.69 12.52
C VAL A 427 -14.62 -24.35 13.56
N SER A 428 -14.11 -24.59 14.77
CA SER A 428 -14.88 -25.09 15.92
C SER A 428 -15.56 -23.97 16.69
N ASP A 429 -14.95 -22.79 16.73
CA ASP A 429 -15.50 -21.63 17.41
C ASP A 429 -15.20 -20.38 16.58
N LEU A 430 -16.20 -19.53 16.43
CA LEU A 430 -16.10 -18.28 15.67
C LEU A 430 -16.64 -17.15 16.53
N VAL A 431 -15.82 -16.13 16.73
CA VAL A 431 -16.26 -14.86 17.32
C VAL A 431 -16.07 -13.77 16.28
N TYR A 432 -17.15 -13.20 15.77
CA TYR A 432 -17.07 -12.01 14.94
C TYR A 432 -17.24 -10.74 15.79
N THR A 433 -16.62 -9.66 15.37
CA THR A 433 -16.69 -8.34 15.97
C THR A 433 -16.97 -7.34 14.88
N LYS A 434 -18.07 -6.59 15.03
CA LYS A 434 -18.34 -5.45 14.16
C LYS A 434 -17.27 -4.39 14.40
N LEU A 435 -16.54 -4.04 13.34
CA LEU A 435 -15.57 -2.94 13.37
C LEU A 435 -16.20 -1.60 12.99
N SER A 436 -17.49 -1.59 12.64
CA SER A 436 -18.26 -0.37 12.49
C SER A 436 -19.65 -0.63 13.04
N PHE A 437 -20.15 0.31 13.84
CA PHE A 437 -21.53 0.25 14.33
C PHE A 437 -22.10 1.64 14.55
N THR A 438 -23.43 1.72 14.54
CA THR A 438 -24.20 2.96 14.65
C THR A 438 -24.93 2.99 15.98
N ASP A 439 -24.77 4.06 16.75
CA ASP A 439 -25.55 4.28 17.97
C ASP A 439 -25.57 5.77 18.37
N THR A 440 -26.36 6.12 19.36
CA THR A 440 -26.38 7.47 19.96
C THR A 440 -25.14 7.67 20.84
N ILE A 441 -24.40 8.75 20.60
CA ILE A 441 -23.18 9.07 21.34
C ILE A 441 -23.40 10.11 22.44
N THR A 442 -22.57 10.07 23.48
CA THR A 442 -22.38 11.18 24.43
C THR A 442 -20.92 11.58 24.42
N VAL A 443 -20.64 12.88 24.32
CA VAL A 443 -19.28 13.42 24.20
C VAL A 443 -18.81 13.95 25.56
N ASP A 444 -17.60 13.57 25.98
CA ASP A 444 -16.95 14.06 27.19
C ASP A 444 -15.57 14.64 26.84
N THR A 445 -15.57 15.93 26.50
CA THR A 445 -14.39 16.69 26.04
C THR A 445 -13.30 16.78 27.11
N ASN A 446 -13.68 16.81 28.40
CA ASN A 446 -12.70 16.88 29.51
C ASN A 446 -11.85 15.62 29.64
N LYS A 447 -12.38 14.47 29.19
CA LYS A 447 -11.69 13.17 29.28
C LYS A 447 -11.27 12.62 27.91
N ASN A 448 -11.56 13.36 26.84
CA ASN A 448 -11.41 12.92 25.45
C ASN A 448 -12.10 11.58 25.18
N LEU A 449 -13.36 11.43 25.64
CA LEU A 449 -14.12 10.19 25.52
C LEU A 449 -15.40 10.38 24.70
N ILE A 450 -15.72 9.36 23.91
CA ILE A 450 -17.06 9.13 23.37
C ILE A 450 -17.70 7.98 24.13
N ARG A 451 -18.93 8.18 24.60
CA ARG A 451 -19.71 7.15 25.30
C ARG A 451 -20.82 6.62 24.42
N VAL A 452 -20.96 5.30 24.41
CA VAL A 452 -22.13 4.62 23.84
C VAL A 452 -22.70 3.69 24.90
N GLY A 453 -23.93 3.97 25.34
CA GLY A 453 -24.52 3.32 26.49
C GLY A 453 -23.62 3.43 27.74
N ASN A 454 -23.09 2.30 28.20
CA ASN A 454 -22.20 2.21 29.38
C ASN A 454 -20.71 2.05 29.02
N VAL A 455 -20.35 2.15 27.75
CA VAL A 455 -18.98 1.93 27.25
C VAL A 455 -18.34 3.27 26.92
N ASN A 456 -17.08 3.45 27.31
CA ASN A 456 -16.28 4.64 26.99
C ASN A 456 -15.22 4.25 25.95
N TYR A 457 -15.09 5.05 24.90
CA TYR A 457 -14.03 4.96 23.91
C TYR A 457 -13.14 6.19 24.01
N GLU A 458 -11.84 5.96 24.08
CA GLU A 458 -10.86 7.04 24.02
C GLU A 458 -10.74 7.53 22.58
N VAL A 459 -10.74 8.85 22.43
CA VAL A 459 -10.45 9.53 21.17
C VAL A 459 -8.97 9.83 21.18
N HIS A 460 -8.24 9.37 20.18
CA HIS A 460 -6.81 9.61 20.03
C HIS A 460 -6.56 10.75 19.03
N GLU A 461 -5.33 11.26 18.97
CA GLU A 461 -4.94 12.34 18.05
C GLU A 461 -5.13 11.94 16.57
N ASP A 462 -5.07 10.64 16.27
CA ASP A 462 -5.26 10.06 14.95
C ASP A 462 -6.69 9.56 14.70
N THR A 463 -7.64 9.79 15.61
CA THR A 463 -9.05 9.48 15.38
C THR A 463 -9.65 10.53 14.44
N GLU A 464 -10.08 10.12 13.25
CA GLU A 464 -10.75 11.01 12.30
C GLU A 464 -12.18 11.33 12.77
N LEU A 465 -12.53 12.62 12.86
CA LEU A 465 -13.86 13.06 13.30
C LEU A 465 -14.55 13.76 12.12
N PHE A 466 -15.80 13.39 11.85
CA PHE A 466 -16.58 13.97 10.76
C PHE A 466 -17.95 14.46 11.24
N VAL A 467 -18.29 15.68 10.85
CA VAL A 467 -19.64 16.26 11.01
C VAL A 467 -20.10 16.76 9.65
N ASP A 468 -21.22 16.26 9.17
CA ASP A 468 -21.79 16.69 7.87
C ASP A 468 -20.80 16.55 6.69
N GLU A 469 -19.95 15.52 6.72
CA GLU A 469 -18.84 15.21 5.79
C GLU A 469 -17.56 16.03 5.93
N ASP A 470 -17.58 17.09 6.73
CA ASP A 470 -16.40 17.89 7.01
C ASP A 470 -15.60 17.23 8.14
N GLU A 471 -14.30 17.06 7.91
CA GLU A 471 -13.36 16.63 8.94
C GLU A 471 -13.21 17.74 9.98
N VAL A 472 -13.34 17.39 11.25
CA VAL A 472 -13.25 18.31 12.38
C VAL A 472 -12.08 17.92 13.27
N ASP A 473 -11.33 18.92 13.76
CA ASP A 473 -10.12 18.70 14.55
C ASP A 473 -10.43 18.55 16.06
N GLU A 474 -11.59 19.04 16.51
CA GLU A 474 -11.94 19.12 17.93
C GLU A 474 -13.15 18.24 18.28
N LEU A 475 -13.03 17.52 19.41
CA LEU A 475 -14.06 16.60 19.87
C LEU A 475 -15.39 17.31 20.25
N ASP A 476 -15.34 18.58 20.63
CA ASP A 476 -16.51 19.36 21.02
C ASP A 476 -17.38 19.81 19.84
N GLU A 477 -16.91 19.63 18.60
CA GLU A 477 -17.71 19.77 17.39
C GLU A 477 -18.68 18.60 17.21
N LEU A 478 -18.44 17.45 17.88
CA LEU A 478 -19.42 16.37 17.95
C LEU A 478 -20.62 16.74 18.85
N THR A 479 -21.83 16.35 18.44
CA THR A 479 -23.06 16.71 19.18
C THR A 479 -23.52 15.52 20.02
N SER A 480 -23.44 15.69 21.35
CA SER A 480 -23.98 14.71 22.29
C SER A 480 -25.48 14.48 22.08
N GLY A 481 -25.90 13.21 22.12
CA GLY A 481 -27.29 12.79 21.89
C GLY A 481 -27.65 12.58 20.43
N GLN A 482 -26.70 12.76 19.49
CA GLN A 482 -26.88 12.41 18.08
C GLN A 482 -26.41 10.99 17.79
N ILE A 483 -26.94 10.44 16.70
CA ILE A 483 -26.49 9.17 16.15
C ILE A 483 -25.16 9.40 15.44
N ALA A 484 -24.21 8.51 15.70
CA ALA A 484 -22.93 8.47 15.01
C ALA A 484 -22.58 7.04 14.59
N VAL A 485 -21.79 6.94 13.53
CA VAL A 485 -21.11 5.71 13.13
C VAL A 485 -19.72 5.74 13.74
N LEU A 486 -19.40 4.73 14.54
CA LEU A 486 -18.07 4.55 15.13
C LEU A 486 -17.37 3.44 14.37
N THR A 487 -16.15 3.70 13.90
CA THR A 487 -15.31 2.74 13.18
C THR A 487 -14.02 2.48 13.95
N PHE A 488 -13.63 1.21 13.99
CA PHE A 488 -12.54 0.71 14.81
C PHE A 488 -11.50 -0.01 13.95
N ASP A 489 -10.25 0.03 14.39
CA ASP A 489 -9.21 -0.81 13.83
C ASP A 489 -9.33 -2.27 14.33
N LYS A 490 -8.48 -3.15 13.78
CA LYS A 490 -8.40 -4.57 14.20
C LYS A 490 -7.97 -4.78 15.66
N ASN A 491 -7.42 -3.77 16.31
CA ASN A 491 -7.02 -3.80 17.72
C ASN A 491 -8.16 -3.35 18.64
N GLY A 492 -9.22 -2.76 18.09
CA GLY A 492 -10.36 -2.24 18.82
C GLY A 492 -10.25 -0.76 19.18
N ASN A 493 -9.25 -0.05 18.64
CA ASN A 493 -9.09 1.38 18.84
C ASN A 493 -10.09 2.13 17.96
N LEU A 494 -10.70 3.18 18.50
CA LEU A 494 -11.59 4.06 17.74
C LEU A 494 -10.73 4.88 16.75
N VAL A 495 -10.99 4.71 15.46
CA VAL A 495 -10.22 5.40 14.40
C VAL A 495 -11.04 6.41 13.63
N LYS A 496 -12.38 6.29 13.64
CA LYS A 496 -13.24 7.24 12.95
C LYS A 496 -14.60 7.38 13.61
N VAL A 497 -15.12 8.60 13.67
CA VAL A 497 -16.47 8.94 14.15
C VAL A 497 -17.15 9.80 13.11
N GLU A 498 -18.33 9.39 12.64
CA GLU A 498 -19.09 10.13 11.63
C GLU A 498 -20.50 10.42 12.16
N GLN A 499 -20.89 11.69 12.19
CA GLN A 499 -22.24 12.11 12.58
C GLN A 499 -22.80 13.16 11.61
N GLY A 500 -24.11 13.42 11.72
CA GLY A 500 -24.77 14.45 10.93
C GLY A 500 -25.29 13.90 9.61
N VAL A 501 -25.04 14.62 8.51
CA VAL A 501 -25.66 14.39 7.20
C VAL A 501 -24.60 14.14 6.15
N GLY A 502 -24.63 12.95 5.54
CA GLY A 502 -23.83 12.63 4.36
C GLY A 502 -24.49 13.19 3.09
N ALA A 503 -23.68 13.50 2.09
CA ALA A 503 -24.10 13.93 0.77
C ALA A 503 -23.32 13.18 -0.32
N ALA A 504 -23.98 12.86 -1.43
CA ALA A 504 -23.23 12.42 -2.59
C ALA A 504 -23.86 12.95 -3.87
N THR A 505 -23.22 12.66 -4.98
CA THR A 505 -23.74 13.01 -6.30
C THR A 505 -23.71 11.82 -7.23
N ASN A 506 -24.55 11.87 -8.26
CA ASN A 506 -24.50 10.97 -9.42
C ASN A 506 -24.64 9.47 -9.09
N LYS A 507 -25.62 9.11 -8.24
CA LYS A 507 -25.96 7.72 -7.89
C LYS A 507 -27.23 7.25 -8.60
N LEU A 508 -27.40 5.94 -8.78
CA LEU A 508 -28.60 5.37 -9.41
C LEU A 508 -29.58 4.85 -8.36
N VAL A 509 -30.87 5.17 -8.54
CA VAL A 509 -31.92 4.54 -7.74
C VAL A 509 -32.27 3.20 -8.36
N SER A 510 -32.01 2.13 -7.63
CA SER A 510 -32.26 0.76 -8.08
C SER A 510 -33.64 0.23 -7.72
N ASP A 511 -34.28 0.79 -6.69
CA ASP A 511 -35.65 0.43 -6.29
C ASP A 511 -36.27 1.59 -5.50
N THR A 512 -37.60 1.73 -5.56
CA THR A 512 -38.37 2.77 -4.87
C THR A 512 -39.65 2.17 -4.31
N THR A 513 -39.85 2.26 -3.00
CA THR A 513 -41.11 1.85 -2.38
C THR A 513 -42.04 3.04 -2.16
N ALA A 514 -43.35 2.80 -2.25
CA ALA A 514 -44.35 3.84 -1.98
C ALA A 514 -44.37 4.24 -0.51
N TYR A 515 -44.71 5.51 -0.26
CA TYR A 515 -45.11 5.94 1.08
C TYR A 515 -46.45 5.29 1.46
N ALA A 516 -46.56 4.82 2.70
CA ALA A 516 -47.82 4.36 3.28
C ALA A 516 -47.97 4.87 4.71
N SER A 517 -49.20 4.95 5.23
CA SER A 517 -49.43 5.37 6.62
C SER A 517 -48.66 4.47 7.58
N GLY A 518 -47.68 5.04 8.30
CA GLY A 518 -46.80 4.31 9.22
C GLY A 518 -45.58 3.64 8.59
N LYS A 519 -45.34 3.82 7.29
CA LYS A 519 -44.15 3.31 6.58
C LYS A 519 -43.61 4.34 5.61
N LEU A 520 -42.38 4.80 5.84
CA LEU A 520 -41.69 5.73 4.96
C LEU A 520 -41.50 5.10 3.57
N ALA A 521 -41.49 5.95 2.54
CA ALA A 521 -41.01 5.55 1.23
C ALA A 521 -39.51 5.27 1.33
N THR A 522 -39.01 4.33 0.54
CA THR A 522 -37.58 3.99 0.55
C THR A 522 -37.01 4.06 -0.85
N VAL A 523 -35.72 4.36 -0.96
CA VAL A 523 -34.95 4.18 -2.19
C VAL A 523 -33.77 3.26 -1.94
N LYS A 524 -33.45 2.41 -2.92
CA LYS A 524 -32.31 1.52 -2.85
C LYS A 524 -31.16 2.06 -3.72
N ILE A 525 -30.03 2.36 -3.10
CA ILE A 525 -28.85 2.95 -3.74
C ILE A 525 -27.64 2.07 -3.40
N ASP A 526 -26.92 1.60 -4.41
CA ASP A 526 -25.73 0.71 -4.25
C ASP A 526 -25.98 -0.50 -3.33
N GLY A 527 -27.20 -1.06 -3.36
CA GLY A 527 -27.58 -2.20 -2.53
C GLY A 527 -28.10 -1.86 -1.13
N LYS A 528 -27.89 -0.63 -0.65
CA LYS A 528 -28.40 -0.13 0.64
C LYS A 528 -29.78 0.49 0.48
N ILE A 529 -30.62 0.37 1.50
CA ILE A 529 -31.97 0.95 1.55
C ILE A 529 -31.90 2.20 2.41
N TYR A 530 -32.48 3.29 1.90
CA TYR A 530 -32.58 4.57 2.57
C TYR A 530 -34.04 4.96 2.71
N ASP A 531 -34.44 5.35 3.92
CA ASP A 531 -35.80 5.80 4.20
C ASP A 531 -35.90 7.30 3.86
N ILE A 532 -36.94 7.69 3.13
CA ILE A 532 -37.19 9.11 2.80
C ILE A 532 -38.09 9.69 3.89
N LEU A 533 -37.53 10.59 4.71
CA LEU A 533 -38.29 11.22 5.78
C LEU A 533 -39.47 12.02 5.22
N THR A 534 -40.55 12.10 6.00
CA THR A 534 -41.76 12.83 5.59
C THR A 534 -41.53 14.34 5.42
N ASN A 535 -40.49 14.88 6.04
CA ASN A 535 -40.05 16.28 5.94
C ASN A 535 -38.87 16.48 4.97
N ALA A 536 -38.46 15.45 4.22
CA ALA A 536 -37.34 15.56 3.28
C ALA A 536 -37.63 16.56 2.15
N LYS A 537 -36.62 17.35 1.76
CA LYS A 537 -36.70 18.24 0.61
C LYS A 537 -36.45 17.45 -0.67
N LEU A 538 -37.52 17.09 -1.37
CA LEU A 538 -37.45 16.30 -2.58
C LEU A 538 -37.68 17.17 -3.83
N THR A 539 -36.74 17.12 -4.76
CA THR A 539 -36.81 17.76 -6.09
C THR A 539 -36.67 16.68 -7.16
N VAL A 540 -37.65 16.56 -8.05
CA VAL A 540 -37.67 15.56 -9.12
C VAL A 540 -37.90 16.27 -10.44
N ASP A 541 -36.99 16.09 -11.39
CA ASP A 541 -37.04 16.72 -12.72
C ASP A 541 -37.21 18.26 -12.61
N GLY A 542 -36.53 18.88 -11.64
CA GLY A 542 -36.58 20.32 -11.36
C GLY A 542 -37.81 20.80 -10.58
N SER A 543 -38.74 19.92 -10.22
CA SER A 543 -39.97 20.25 -9.50
C SER A 543 -39.95 19.73 -8.06
N SER A 544 -40.47 20.50 -7.10
CA SER A 544 -40.63 20.03 -5.72
C SER A 544 -41.73 18.97 -5.62
N VAL A 545 -41.45 17.86 -4.94
CA VAL A 545 -42.37 16.73 -4.74
C VAL A 545 -42.49 16.44 -3.24
N SER A 546 -43.69 16.10 -2.77
CA SER A 546 -43.87 15.72 -1.36
C SER A 546 -43.42 14.27 -1.12
N PRO A 547 -42.60 13.98 -0.10
CA PRO A 547 -42.22 12.62 0.27
C PRO A 547 -43.40 11.69 0.58
N THR A 548 -44.52 12.25 1.05
CA THR A 548 -45.73 11.49 1.38
C THR A 548 -46.58 11.10 0.16
N THR A 549 -46.16 11.50 -1.04
CA THR A 549 -46.86 11.20 -2.31
C THR A 549 -46.11 10.20 -3.20
N ILE A 550 -44.98 9.70 -2.71
CA ILE A 550 -44.11 8.79 -3.46
C ILE A 550 -44.84 7.48 -3.76
N LYS A 551 -44.79 7.05 -5.02
CA LYS A 551 -45.35 5.78 -5.50
C LYS A 551 -44.24 4.74 -5.71
N THR A 552 -44.64 3.47 -5.72
CA THR A 552 -43.73 2.37 -6.06
C THR A 552 -43.12 2.61 -7.44
N ASP A 553 -41.83 2.32 -7.58
CA ASP A 553 -41.03 2.48 -8.79
C ASP A 553 -40.88 3.91 -9.32
N GLN A 554 -41.36 4.93 -8.61
CA GLN A 554 -41.42 6.30 -9.12
C GLN A 554 -40.05 6.87 -9.51
N PHE A 555 -38.96 6.46 -8.83
CA PHE A 555 -37.62 6.97 -9.08
C PHE A 555 -36.70 5.95 -9.76
N ASN A 556 -37.22 4.79 -10.17
CA ASN A 556 -36.42 3.71 -10.75
C ASN A 556 -35.87 4.06 -12.15
N ASP A 557 -36.29 5.16 -12.76
CA ASP A 557 -35.75 5.74 -14.00
C ASP A 557 -34.98 7.05 -13.76
N HIS A 558 -34.71 7.40 -12.51
CA HIS A 558 -33.96 8.59 -12.14
C HIS A 558 -32.52 8.28 -11.74
N ARG A 559 -31.66 9.28 -11.93
CA ARG A 559 -30.38 9.38 -11.27
C ARG A 559 -30.45 10.47 -10.21
N ILE A 560 -29.72 10.25 -9.13
CA ILE A 560 -29.55 11.20 -8.05
C ILE A 560 -28.53 12.24 -8.52
N LEU A 561 -28.95 13.50 -8.60
CA LEU A 561 -28.05 14.64 -8.80
C LEU A 561 -27.32 14.97 -7.51
N THR A 562 -28.10 15.22 -6.47
CA THR A 562 -27.64 15.47 -5.10
C THR A 562 -28.59 14.76 -4.15
N TRP A 563 -28.08 14.37 -3.00
CA TRP A 563 -28.89 13.86 -1.90
C TRP A 563 -28.15 14.16 -0.61
N LYS A 564 -28.93 14.25 0.46
CA LYS A 564 -28.46 14.37 1.83
C LYS A 564 -29.17 13.33 2.67
N TYR A 565 -28.45 12.60 3.49
CA TYR A 565 -29.00 11.57 4.36
C TYR A 565 -28.33 11.58 5.74
N ASN A 566 -29.08 11.28 6.79
CA ASN A 566 -28.55 11.15 8.13
C ASN A 566 -27.56 9.98 8.18
N VAL A 567 -26.32 10.28 8.56
CA VAL A 567 -25.26 9.29 8.77
C VAL A 567 -25.72 8.31 9.85
N GLY A 568 -25.56 7.02 9.57
CA GLY A 568 -25.93 5.94 10.49
C GLY A 568 -27.35 5.41 10.31
N THR A 569 -28.38 6.25 10.23
CA THR A 569 -29.77 5.79 10.02
C THR A 569 -30.14 5.59 8.55
N ASN A 570 -29.38 6.20 7.63
CA ASN A 570 -29.67 6.20 6.20
C ASN A 570 -31.00 6.89 5.86
N ASP A 571 -31.43 7.84 6.69
CA ASP A 571 -32.64 8.62 6.46
C ASP A 571 -32.36 9.79 5.51
N ILE A 572 -32.98 9.83 4.34
CA ILE A 572 -32.86 10.92 3.39
C ILE A 572 -33.60 12.16 3.90
N VAL A 573 -32.86 13.27 3.96
CA VAL A 573 -33.36 14.61 4.33
C VAL A 573 -33.44 15.56 3.14
N GLU A 574 -32.63 15.37 2.10
CA GLU A 574 -32.79 16.05 0.81
C GLU A 574 -32.49 15.09 -0.33
N LEU A 575 -33.24 15.19 -1.43
CA LEU A 575 -33.04 14.33 -2.61
C LEU A 575 -33.40 15.09 -3.88
N THR A 576 -32.43 15.23 -4.77
CA THR A 576 -32.61 15.81 -6.10
C THR A 576 -32.40 14.72 -7.14
N LEU A 577 -33.43 14.45 -7.92
CA LEU A 577 -33.48 13.40 -8.92
C LEU A 577 -33.75 14.00 -10.30
N GLU A 578 -33.16 13.42 -11.33
CA GLU A 578 -33.55 13.67 -12.71
C GLU A 578 -33.62 12.38 -13.52
N LYS A 579 -34.48 12.35 -14.52
CA LYS A 579 -34.57 11.20 -15.42
C LYS A 579 -33.25 10.89 -16.08
N GLN A 580 -32.93 9.61 -16.14
CA GLN A 580 -31.82 9.11 -16.93
C GLN A 580 -32.17 9.24 -18.41
N THR A 581 -31.69 10.30 -19.05
CA THR A 581 -31.92 10.53 -20.48
C THR A 581 -30.65 10.44 -21.30
N VAL A 582 -30.77 9.87 -22.49
CA VAL A 582 -29.73 9.86 -23.52
C VAL A 582 -30.30 10.53 -24.75
N LYS A 583 -29.65 11.59 -25.21
CA LYS A 583 -30.00 12.26 -26.46
C LYS A 583 -29.00 11.89 -27.55
N GLY A 584 -29.50 11.61 -28.74
CA GLY A 584 -28.66 11.43 -29.92
C GLY A 584 -29.39 10.74 -31.07
N TYR A 585 -28.71 10.63 -32.19
CA TYR A 585 -29.21 9.93 -33.37
C TYR A 585 -29.06 8.43 -33.22
N VAL A 586 -30.04 7.69 -33.74
CA VAL A 586 -29.93 6.23 -33.86
C VAL A 586 -29.11 5.91 -35.09
N THR A 587 -28.01 5.16 -34.93
CA THR A 587 -27.12 4.77 -36.03
C THR A 587 -27.34 3.33 -36.48
N LYS A 588 -27.99 2.50 -35.65
CA LYS A 588 -28.32 1.12 -35.97
C LYS A 588 -29.58 0.69 -35.22
N LYS A 589 -30.44 -0.08 -35.88
CA LYS A 589 -31.64 -0.72 -35.29
C LYS A 589 -31.66 -2.19 -35.68
N SER A 590 -31.78 -3.08 -34.70
CA SER A 590 -31.93 -4.52 -34.92
C SER A 590 -32.77 -5.16 -33.81
N GLY A 591 -33.99 -5.59 -34.15
CA GLY A 591 -34.95 -6.11 -33.19
C GLY A 591 -35.25 -5.09 -32.07
N SER A 592 -35.07 -5.52 -30.82
CA SER A 592 -35.21 -4.67 -29.63
C SER A 592 -33.94 -3.87 -29.28
N LYS A 593 -32.92 -3.80 -30.14
CA LYS A 593 -31.68 -3.07 -29.86
C LYS A 593 -31.51 -1.87 -30.80
N ILE A 594 -31.14 -0.73 -30.22
CA ILE A 594 -30.77 0.50 -30.95
C ILE A 594 -29.36 0.93 -30.55
N THR A 595 -28.65 1.60 -31.46
CA THR A 595 -27.35 2.21 -31.15
C THR A 595 -27.50 3.73 -31.18
N VAL A 596 -27.16 4.41 -30.07
CA VAL A 596 -27.13 5.87 -29.95
C VAL A 596 -25.78 6.27 -29.36
N ASN A 597 -25.12 7.27 -29.94
CA ASN A 597 -23.77 7.74 -29.53
C ASN A 597 -22.75 6.60 -29.39
N GLY A 598 -22.79 5.62 -30.31
CA GLY A 598 -21.90 4.45 -30.31
C GLY A 598 -22.21 3.37 -29.27
N LYS A 599 -23.19 3.58 -28.37
CA LYS A 599 -23.60 2.61 -27.35
C LYS A 599 -24.89 1.90 -27.75
N VAL A 600 -24.92 0.59 -27.54
CA VAL A 600 -26.11 -0.25 -27.76
C VAL A 600 -27.03 -0.16 -26.55
N TYR A 601 -28.28 0.16 -26.78
CA TYR A 601 -29.36 0.17 -25.80
C TYR A 601 -30.43 -0.86 -26.18
N GLU A 602 -30.99 -1.51 -25.16
CA GLU A 602 -32.06 -2.49 -25.33
C GLU A 602 -33.41 -1.86 -24.96
N LEU A 603 -34.39 -1.96 -25.87
CA LEU A 603 -35.77 -1.52 -25.69
C LEU A 603 -36.52 -2.50 -24.78
N LEU A 604 -37.23 -1.96 -23.78
CA LEU A 604 -38.19 -2.76 -23.03
C LEU A 604 -39.36 -3.20 -23.93
N SER A 605 -40.02 -4.29 -23.53
CA SER A 605 -41.21 -4.78 -24.21
C SER A 605 -42.28 -3.68 -24.29
N GLY A 606 -42.83 -3.44 -25.48
CA GLY A 606 -43.83 -2.40 -25.73
C GLY A 606 -43.28 -1.02 -26.11
N VAL A 607 -41.97 -0.78 -26.00
CA VAL A 607 -41.34 0.47 -26.46
C VAL A 607 -41.10 0.40 -27.96
N THR A 608 -41.71 1.31 -28.71
CA THR A 608 -41.54 1.44 -30.15
C THR A 608 -40.72 2.69 -30.51
N ILE A 609 -40.09 2.63 -31.67
CA ILE A 609 -39.36 3.73 -32.29
C ILE A 609 -39.62 3.66 -33.80
N ASP A 610 -39.54 4.81 -34.48
CA ASP A 610 -39.74 4.92 -35.92
C ASP A 610 -38.98 3.82 -36.70
N SER A 611 -39.60 3.29 -37.75
CA SER A 611 -39.02 2.22 -38.57
C SER A 611 -37.70 2.63 -39.21
N ASP A 612 -37.59 3.91 -39.56
CA ASP A 612 -36.47 4.56 -40.23
C ASP A 612 -35.54 5.31 -39.26
N ALA A 613 -35.61 5.03 -37.95
CA ALA A 613 -34.80 5.73 -36.94
C ALA A 613 -33.29 5.72 -37.21
N ALA A 614 -32.77 4.69 -37.90
CA ALA A 614 -31.36 4.61 -38.27
C ALA A 614 -30.96 5.60 -39.39
N SER A 615 -31.92 6.12 -40.14
CA SER A 615 -31.72 6.93 -41.35
C SER A 615 -32.43 8.29 -41.34
N ASN A 616 -33.32 8.58 -40.39
CA ASN A 616 -34.02 9.86 -40.29
C ASN A 616 -33.27 10.92 -39.47
N ASP A 617 -33.67 12.19 -39.59
CA ASP A 617 -32.99 13.33 -38.95
C ASP A 617 -33.53 13.66 -37.55
N LYS A 618 -34.19 12.71 -36.90
CA LYS A 618 -34.69 12.90 -35.54
C LYS A 618 -33.58 12.62 -34.54
N GLU A 619 -33.32 13.58 -33.67
CA GLU A 619 -32.58 13.33 -32.45
C GLU A 619 -33.55 12.68 -31.44
N TYR A 620 -33.18 11.48 -30.96
CA TYR A 620 -34.00 10.73 -30.01
C TYR A 620 -33.56 11.00 -28.59
N THR A 621 -34.51 11.30 -27.72
CA THR A 621 -34.34 11.27 -26.26
C THR A 621 -34.84 9.93 -25.73
N LEU A 622 -33.92 9.09 -25.27
CA LEU A 622 -34.18 7.81 -24.62
C LEU A 622 -34.30 8.06 -23.12
N THR A 623 -35.38 7.61 -22.48
CA THR A 623 -35.43 7.51 -21.00
C THR A 623 -35.06 6.10 -20.59
N LEU A 624 -34.08 5.96 -19.70
CA LEU A 624 -33.56 4.67 -19.25
C LEU A 624 -34.17 4.28 -17.90
N ASN A 625 -34.32 2.97 -17.68
CA ASN A 625 -34.57 2.44 -16.33
C ASN A 625 -33.24 2.24 -15.56
N ASN A 626 -33.34 1.85 -14.30
CA ASN A 626 -32.24 1.49 -13.39
C ASN A 626 -31.24 0.44 -13.94
N THR A 627 -31.65 -0.41 -14.88
CA THR A 627 -30.77 -1.40 -15.54
C THR A 627 -30.11 -0.87 -16.81
N GLY A 628 -30.40 0.36 -17.22
CA GLY A 628 -29.90 0.98 -18.45
C GLY A 628 -30.66 0.58 -19.71
N LYS A 629 -31.84 -0.05 -19.60
CA LYS A 629 -32.74 -0.36 -20.72
C LYS A 629 -33.67 0.79 -21.01
N VAL A 630 -34.07 0.96 -22.27
CA VAL A 630 -34.92 2.07 -22.72
C VAL A 630 -36.38 1.80 -22.35
N LYS A 631 -36.93 2.68 -21.51
CA LYS A 631 -38.31 2.65 -21.01
C LYS A 631 -39.26 3.50 -21.86
N SER A 632 -38.78 4.61 -22.44
CA SER A 632 -39.56 5.44 -23.37
C SER A 632 -38.64 6.20 -24.32
N ILE A 633 -39.18 6.57 -25.50
CA ILE A 633 -38.44 7.25 -26.56
C ILE A 633 -39.30 8.40 -27.10
N THR A 634 -38.68 9.56 -27.30
CA THR A 634 -39.26 10.69 -28.05
C THR A 634 -38.25 11.17 -29.10
N GLY A 635 -38.67 11.32 -30.36
CA GLY A 635 -37.79 11.78 -31.44
C GLY A 635 -38.34 13.02 -32.15
N ALA A 636 -37.50 14.03 -32.31
CA ALA A 636 -37.82 15.25 -33.05
C ALA A 636 -36.58 15.76 -33.82
N PRO A 637 -36.75 16.45 -34.96
CA PRO A 637 -35.64 17.13 -35.63
C PRO A 637 -34.95 18.11 -34.68
N ARG A 638 -33.63 18.20 -34.76
CA ARG A 638 -32.87 19.13 -33.93
C ARG A 638 -33.12 20.56 -34.40
N LYS A 639 -33.46 21.45 -33.47
CA LYS A 639 -33.67 22.87 -33.76
C LYS A 639 -32.74 23.76 -32.95
N VAL A 640 -32.22 24.80 -33.57
CA VAL A 640 -31.40 25.86 -32.96
C VAL A 640 -32.02 27.20 -33.30
N SER A 641 -32.20 28.07 -32.32
CA SER A 641 -32.74 29.42 -32.54
C SER A 641 -31.79 30.48 -32.00
N GLY A 642 -31.69 31.62 -32.68
CA GLY A 642 -30.88 32.74 -32.21
C GLY A 642 -30.77 33.89 -33.20
N VAL A 643 -29.95 34.87 -32.83
CA VAL A 643 -29.65 36.03 -33.67
C VAL A 643 -28.72 35.62 -34.81
N VAL A 644 -28.99 36.10 -36.02
CA VAL A 644 -28.13 35.85 -37.18
C VAL A 644 -26.91 36.77 -37.09
N ASP A 645 -25.72 36.20 -36.91
CA ASP A 645 -24.47 36.96 -36.83
C ASP A 645 -23.84 37.18 -38.21
N SER A 646 -23.83 36.12 -39.04
CA SER A 646 -23.31 36.17 -40.41
C SER A 646 -23.85 35.02 -41.28
N VAL A 647 -23.88 35.22 -42.59
CA VAL A 647 -24.15 34.17 -43.60
C VAL A 647 -23.05 34.25 -44.66
N GLU A 648 -22.37 33.13 -44.93
CA GLU A 648 -21.29 33.05 -45.92
C GLU A 648 -21.66 32.03 -47.00
N VAL A 649 -21.74 32.46 -48.27
CA VAL A 649 -21.98 31.59 -49.43
C VAL A 649 -20.73 31.59 -50.32
N ARG A 650 -20.13 30.43 -50.59
CA ARG A 650 -18.93 30.30 -51.44
C ARG A 650 -19.27 29.75 -52.81
N ASN A 651 -18.73 30.39 -53.86
CA ASN A 651 -18.87 29.97 -55.25
C ASN A 651 -17.51 29.54 -55.82
N ASP A 652 -17.40 28.30 -56.28
CA ASP A 652 -16.40 27.92 -57.28
C ASP A 652 -17.14 27.65 -58.61
N ASP A 653 -16.91 28.52 -59.58
CA ASP A 653 -17.32 28.38 -60.99
C ASP A 653 -18.82 28.19 -61.28
N GLY A 654 -19.70 28.77 -60.46
CA GLY A 654 -21.15 28.76 -60.71
C GLY A 654 -21.85 27.47 -60.27
N LYS A 655 -21.20 26.67 -59.42
CA LYS A 655 -21.85 25.63 -58.62
C LYS A 655 -21.62 25.90 -57.14
N VAL A 656 -22.70 25.99 -56.38
CA VAL A 656 -22.65 26.14 -54.93
C VAL A 656 -22.12 24.84 -54.33
N THR A 657 -21.04 24.93 -53.54
CA THR A 657 -20.40 23.76 -52.92
C THR A 657 -20.47 23.76 -51.39
N SER A 658 -20.73 24.88 -50.73
CA SER A 658 -21.02 24.96 -49.28
C SER A 658 -21.49 26.37 -48.87
N ALA A 659 -22.54 26.48 -48.05
CA ALA A 659 -22.89 27.72 -47.35
C ALA A 659 -22.78 27.55 -45.82
N LYS A 660 -22.64 28.65 -45.07
CA LYS A 660 -22.56 28.66 -43.61
C LYS A 660 -23.45 29.74 -43.02
N VAL A 661 -24.07 29.46 -41.88
CA VAL A 661 -24.83 30.44 -41.07
C VAL A 661 -24.29 30.47 -39.64
N GLU A 662 -24.06 31.66 -39.10
CA GLU A 662 -23.65 31.85 -37.72
C GLU A 662 -24.82 32.35 -36.86
N VAL A 663 -25.10 31.65 -35.76
CA VAL A 663 -26.19 31.95 -34.84
C VAL A 663 -25.69 31.94 -33.40
N ASN A 664 -25.83 33.08 -32.71
CA ASN A 664 -25.31 33.31 -31.35
C ASN A 664 -23.81 32.93 -31.18
N GLY A 665 -22.98 33.27 -32.16
CA GLY A 665 -21.54 33.00 -32.16
C GLY A 665 -21.15 31.56 -32.52
N LYS A 666 -22.06 30.78 -33.11
CA LYS A 666 -21.79 29.41 -33.56
C LYS A 666 -22.13 29.23 -35.04
N THR A 667 -21.17 28.73 -35.80
CA THR A 667 -21.30 28.45 -37.24
C THR A 667 -21.92 27.07 -37.50
N TYR A 668 -22.82 27.01 -38.48
CA TYR A 668 -23.49 25.82 -38.98
C TYR A 668 -23.27 25.73 -40.49
N ASP A 669 -22.89 24.55 -40.97
CA ASP A 669 -22.77 24.27 -42.40
C ASP A 669 -24.17 24.05 -43.01
N VAL A 670 -24.32 24.31 -44.30
CA VAL A 670 -25.60 24.28 -45.01
C VAL A 670 -25.41 23.47 -46.28
N THR A 671 -26.20 22.39 -46.39
CA THR A 671 -26.14 21.42 -47.49
C THR A 671 -27.06 21.76 -48.65
N ASP A 672 -28.13 22.50 -48.37
CA ASP A 672 -29.10 23.00 -49.35
C ASP A 672 -29.22 24.52 -49.23
N GLU A 673 -28.81 25.26 -50.26
CA GLU A 673 -28.85 26.73 -50.28
C GLU A 673 -30.28 27.26 -50.09
N ASP A 674 -31.28 26.53 -50.61
CA ASP A 674 -32.69 26.88 -50.48
C ASP A 674 -33.13 26.86 -48.99
N ALA A 675 -32.39 26.16 -48.11
CA ALA A 675 -32.68 26.10 -46.68
C ALA A 675 -32.35 27.39 -45.93
N ILE A 676 -31.52 28.28 -46.49
CA ILE A 676 -31.11 29.55 -45.88
C ILE A 676 -31.40 30.77 -46.75
N GLU A 677 -32.25 30.63 -47.77
CA GLU A 677 -32.69 31.74 -48.61
C GLU A 677 -33.17 32.91 -47.73
N ASP A 678 -32.64 34.11 -48.00
CA ASP A 678 -32.90 35.36 -47.29
C ASP A 678 -32.49 35.46 -45.81
N VAL A 679 -31.83 34.46 -45.20
CA VAL A 679 -31.47 34.49 -43.76
C VAL A 679 -30.59 35.71 -43.39
N ASP A 680 -29.73 36.18 -44.29
CA ASP A 680 -28.85 37.34 -44.11
C ASP A 680 -29.58 38.69 -43.99
N GLN A 681 -30.88 38.72 -44.32
CA GLN A 681 -31.71 39.91 -44.24
C GLN A 681 -32.48 40.01 -42.92
N PHE A 682 -32.41 38.99 -42.04
CA PHE A 682 -33.22 38.92 -40.84
C PHE A 682 -32.42 38.83 -39.54
N GLU A 683 -32.97 39.36 -38.45
CA GLU A 683 -32.33 39.43 -37.14
C GLU A 683 -32.37 38.09 -36.41
N TYR A 684 -33.41 37.27 -36.61
CA TYR A 684 -33.61 36.04 -35.85
C TYR A 684 -33.99 34.85 -36.74
N VAL A 685 -33.36 33.71 -36.49
CA VAL A 685 -33.57 32.47 -37.25
C VAL A 685 -33.78 31.27 -36.33
N THR A 686 -34.63 30.34 -36.74
CA THR A 686 -34.68 28.97 -36.20
C THR A 686 -34.26 27.98 -37.28
N LEU A 687 -33.09 27.39 -37.11
CA LEU A 687 -32.50 26.36 -37.96
C LEU A 687 -33.00 24.99 -37.53
N THR A 688 -33.42 24.18 -38.49
CA THR A 688 -33.62 22.74 -38.35
C THR A 688 -32.39 22.06 -38.93
N LEU A 689 -31.75 21.23 -38.11
CA LEU A 689 -30.50 20.56 -38.46
C LEU A 689 -30.75 19.09 -38.77
N ASP A 690 -29.99 18.55 -39.71
CA ASP A 690 -29.91 17.11 -39.93
C ASP A 690 -29.02 16.42 -38.88
N ARG A 691 -28.72 15.15 -39.13
CA ARG A 691 -27.85 14.32 -38.28
C ARG A 691 -26.37 14.70 -38.32
N ASP A 692 -25.91 15.31 -39.41
CA ASP A 692 -24.52 15.75 -39.60
C ASP A 692 -24.32 17.14 -38.98
N GLY A 693 -25.43 17.80 -38.61
CA GLY A 693 -25.45 19.11 -37.98
C GLY A 693 -25.62 20.23 -39.00
N ASP A 694 -25.89 19.87 -40.26
CA ASP A 694 -26.07 20.78 -41.36
C ASP A 694 -27.51 21.30 -41.37
N VAL A 695 -27.68 22.55 -41.79
CA VAL A 695 -28.99 23.18 -41.87
C VAL A 695 -29.75 22.61 -43.06
N ILE A 696 -30.94 22.06 -42.77
CA ILE A 696 -31.87 21.52 -43.79
C ILE A 696 -33.17 22.31 -43.92
N ALA A 697 -33.45 23.21 -42.97
CA ALA A 697 -34.51 24.20 -43.10
C ALA A 697 -34.29 25.36 -42.13
N ALA A 698 -34.60 26.59 -42.54
CA ALA A 698 -34.66 27.74 -41.65
C ALA A 698 -36.10 28.31 -41.58
N SER A 699 -36.37 28.99 -40.48
CA SER A 699 -37.55 29.87 -40.36
C SER A 699 -37.08 31.21 -39.79
N ILE A 700 -37.46 32.29 -40.47
CA ILE A 700 -36.88 33.64 -40.30
C ILE A 700 -37.89 34.64 -39.71
N SER A 701 -37.42 35.65 -38.98
CA SER A 701 -38.23 36.76 -38.46
C SER A 701 -37.42 38.04 -38.15
N GLY A 702 -37.99 39.22 -38.44
CA GLY A 702 -37.42 40.59 -38.19
C GLY A 702 -36.35 41.02 -39.21
N LYS A 703 -36.45 42.19 -39.89
CA LYS A 703 -35.61 42.57 -41.07
C LYS A 703 -34.52 43.63 -40.72
N LEU A 704 -33.28 43.49 -41.20
CA LEU A 704 -32.11 44.38 -40.91
C LEU A 704 -32.09 45.72 -41.69
N ALA A 705 -31.53 46.80 -41.11
CA ALA A 705 -31.41 48.15 -41.71
C ALA A 705 -29.95 48.49 -42.15
N LYS A 706 -29.72 49.22 -43.26
CA LYS A 706 -28.38 49.60 -43.80
C LYS A 706 -27.99 51.07 -43.49
N GLU A 707 -26.78 51.34 -42.99
CA GLU A 707 -26.20 52.70 -42.81
C GLU A 707 -25.10 53.04 -43.85
N ASN A 708 -25.01 54.30 -44.30
CA ASN A 708 -24.03 54.79 -45.29
C ASN A 708 -23.11 55.87 -44.65
N VAL A 709 -21.82 55.58 -44.44
CA VAL A 709 -20.82 56.53 -43.88
C VAL A 709 -19.77 56.90 -44.93
N ARG A 710 -19.27 58.15 -44.96
CA ARG A 710 -18.41 58.66 -46.04
C ARG A 710 -16.93 58.80 -45.63
N PHE A 711 -16.05 58.26 -46.48
CA PHE A 711 -14.59 58.32 -46.33
C PHE A 711 -14.02 59.73 -46.54
N VAL A 712 -13.10 60.13 -45.67
CA VAL A 712 -12.46 61.46 -45.71
C VAL A 712 -10.99 61.37 -46.10
N GLY A 713 -10.20 60.47 -45.51
CA GLY A 713 -8.77 60.36 -45.83
C GLY A 713 -7.94 59.68 -44.76
N ILE A 714 -6.61 59.81 -44.86
CA ILE A 714 -5.62 59.25 -43.93
C ILE A 714 -4.84 60.39 -43.26
N GLU A 715 -4.62 60.31 -41.95
CA GLU A 715 -3.85 61.29 -41.17
C GLU A 715 -2.71 60.62 -40.39
N SER A 716 -1.56 61.29 -40.27
CA SER A 716 -0.43 60.86 -39.43
C SER A 716 -0.38 61.66 -38.12
N ARG A 717 -0.25 60.98 -36.98
CA ARG A 717 -0.20 61.61 -35.65
C ARG A 717 1.23 61.85 -35.14
N VAL A 718 1.36 62.54 -34.00
CA VAL A 718 2.65 62.99 -33.41
C VAL A 718 3.63 61.85 -33.14
N ASN A 719 3.12 60.65 -32.84
CA ASN A 719 3.92 59.44 -32.65
C ASN A 719 4.24 58.70 -33.97
N LYS A 720 3.88 59.28 -35.13
CA LYS A 720 3.99 58.77 -36.50
C LYS A 720 3.02 57.65 -36.90
N ASP A 721 2.08 57.28 -36.03
CA ASP A 721 1.01 56.34 -36.39
C ASP A 721 0.04 56.97 -37.41
N LYS A 722 -0.47 56.15 -38.34
CA LYS A 722 -1.46 56.57 -39.36
C LYS A 722 -2.85 56.05 -39.06
N TYR A 723 -3.87 56.81 -39.43
CA TYR A 723 -5.27 56.50 -39.18
C TYR A 723 -6.17 56.89 -40.35
N VAL A 724 -7.21 56.10 -40.63
CA VAL A 724 -8.27 56.37 -41.61
C VAL A 724 -9.45 57.08 -40.96
N PHE A 725 -9.94 58.15 -41.59
CA PHE A 725 -11.00 59.01 -41.06
C PHE A 725 -12.23 59.08 -41.98
N PHE A 726 -13.37 59.33 -41.34
CA PHE A 726 -14.70 59.49 -41.95
C PHE A 726 -15.34 60.78 -41.44
N ASP A 727 -16.33 61.29 -42.17
CA ASP A 727 -16.88 62.63 -41.96
C ASP A 727 -17.81 62.77 -40.74
N ASP A 728 -18.36 61.67 -40.24
CA ASP A 728 -19.34 61.69 -39.15
C ASP A 728 -19.11 60.65 -38.03
N VAL A 729 -17.89 60.10 -37.91
CA VAL A 729 -17.54 59.26 -36.74
C VAL A 729 -16.30 59.78 -36.03
N SER A 730 -16.43 59.97 -34.72
CA SER A 730 -15.37 60.36 -33.77
C SER A 730 -14.22 59.33 -33.66
N THR A 731 -14.30 58.23 -34.42
CA THR A 731 -13.39 57.10 -34.37
C THR A 731 -12.67 56.96 -35.71
N SER A 732 -11.42 57.40 -35.73
CA SER A 732 -10.48 57.07 -36.79
C SER A 732 -9.93 55.65 -36.59
N LEU A 733 -9.82 54.86 -37.64
CA LEU A 733 -9.29 53.50 -37.57
C LEU A 733 -7.77 53.52 -37.78
N LYS A 734 -7.00 52.94 -36.86
CA LYS A 734 -5.54 52.89 -36.99
C LYS A 734 -5.15 52.04 -38.19
N MET A 735 -4.11 52.44 -38.92
CA MET A 735 -3.53 51.64 -40.00
C MET A 735 -2.40 50.76 -39.47
N ALA A 736 -2.30 49.55 -39.99
CA ALA A 736 -1.14 48.69 -39.77
C ALA A 736 0.12 49.32 -40.40
N GLU A 737 1.29 49.04 -39.84
CA GLU A 737 2.56 49.63 -40.32
C GLU A 737 2.89 49.24 -41.78
N ASP A 738 2.42 48.08 -42.23
CA ASP A 738 2.61 47.53 -43.58
C ASP A 738 1.36 47.63 -44.46
N ALA A 739 0.39 48.47 -44.07
CA ALA A 739 -0.89 48.59 -44.77
C ALA A 739 -0.72 48.96 -46.25
N LYS A 740 -1.54 48.34 -47.11
CA LYS A 740 -1.51 48.56 -48.56
C LYS A 740 -2.76 49.26 -49.04
N ILE A 741 -2.60 50.19 -49.96
CA ILE A 741 -3.72 50.84 -50.64
C ILE A 741 -3.75 50.31 -52.07
N LYS A 742 -4.91 49.78 -52.46
CA LYS A 742 -5.10 49.18 -53.78
C LYS A 742 -6.31 49.79 -54.45
N TYR A 743 -6.20 49.94 -55.76
CA TYR A 743 -7.37 50.14 -56.59
C TYR A 743 -8.12 48.81 -56.77
N TYR A 744 -9.44 48.83 -57.03
CA TYR A 744 -10.25 47.60 -57.14
C TYR A 744 -9.72 46.57 -58.16
N ASN A 745 -8.90 47.01 -59.13
CA ASN A 745 -8.25 46.14 -60.12
C ASN A 745 -6.90 45.57 -59.64
N GLY A 746 -6.56 45.74 -58.37
CA GLY A 746 -5.36 45.22 -57.73
C GLY A 746 -4.10 46.08 -57.85
N LYS A 747 -4.14 47.20 -58.59
CA LYS A 747 -3.00 48.13 -58.74
C LYS A 747 -2.68 48.80 -57.40
N ASP A 748 -1.40 48.82 -57.03
CA ASP A 748 -0.93 49.52 -55.84
C ASP A 748 -1.02 51.05 -56.02
N LEU A 749 -1.46 51.72 -54.96
CA LEU A 749 -1.63 53.17 -54.87
C LEU A 749 -0.85 53.70 -53.68
N GLU A 750 -0.41 54.95 -53.79
CA GLU A 750 0.17 55.69 -52.68
C GLU A 750 -0.91 56.43 -51.89
N GLU A 751 -0.65 56.77 -50.63
CA GLU A 751 -1.61 57.51 -49.79
C GLU A 751 -2.07 58.82 -50.42
N SER A 752 -1.15 59.52 -51.13
CA SER A 752 -1.45 60.75 -51.85
C SER A 752 -2.44 60.57 -53.01
N ASP A 753 -2.69 59.34 -53.44
CA ASP A 753 -3.63 59.04 -54.51
C ASP A 753 -5.09 59.00 -54.03
N LEU A 754 -5.34 58.90 -52.71
CA LEU A 754 -6.69 58.80 -52.14
C LEU A 754 -7.43 60.14 -52.11
N SER A 755 -8.74 60.08 -52.35
CA SER A 755 -9.64 61.24 -52.35
C SER A 755 -10.82 61.02 -51.40
N SER A 756 -11.28 62.07 -50.72
CA SER A 756 -12.50 62.06 -49.88
C SER A 756 -13.82 61.85 -50.64
N LYS A 757 -13.73 61.56 -51.95
CA LYS A 757 -14.84 61.16 -52.81
C LYS A 757 -14.79 59.68 -53.19
N ASP A 758 -13.69 59.00 -52.86
CA ASP A 758 -13.53 57.59 -53.15
C ASP A 758 -14.48 56.77 -52.26
N LYS A 759 -15.17 55.79 -52.86
CA LYS A 759 -15.80 54.72 -52.09
C LYS A 759 -14.72 53.71 -51.77
N VAL A 760 -14.57 53.41 -50.49
CA VAL A 760 -13.53 52.50 -50.04
C VAL A 760 -14.14 51.37 -49.24
N ASP A 761 -13.65 50.17 -49.51
CA ASP A 761 -13.86 49.03 -48.62
C ASP A 761 -12.60 48.90 -47.75
N LEU A 762 -12.80 48.78 -46.45
CA LEU A 762 -11.72 48.69 -45.47
C LEU A 762 -11.64 47.29 -44.93
N TRP A 763 -10.43 46.76 -44.93
CA TRP A 763 -10.15 45.44 -44.42
C TRP A 763 -9.21 45.62 -43.24
N THR A 764 -9.68 45.20 -42.08
CA THR A 764 -8.94 45.28 -40.82
C THR A 764 -8.35 43.93 -40.47
N ASN A 765 -7.18 43.95 -39.85
CA ASN A 765 -6.64 42.76 -39.23
C ASN A 765 -7.39 42.47 -37.91
N ASP A 766 -6.98 41.41 -37.24
CA ASP A 766 -7.48 40.97 -35.94
C ASP A 766 -7.35 42.03 -34.82
N GLN A 767 -6.43 42.98 -34.95
CA GLN A 767 -6.28 44.11 -34.02
C GLN A 767 -7.22 45.28 -34.35
N GLY A 768 -8.08 45.14 -35.36
CA GLY A 768 -8.91 46.23 -35.88
C GLY A 768 -8.12 47.29 -36.64
N HIS A 769 -6.85 47.04 -36.95
CA HIS A 769 -6.03 47.96 -37.73
C HIS A 769 -6.25 47.72 -39.21
N VAL A 770 -6.50 48.79 -39.96
CA VAL A 770 -6.68 48.74 -41.40
C VAL A 770 -5.36 48.31 -42.04
N TYR A 771 -5.35 47.14 -42.66
CA TYR A 771 -4.17 46.61 -43.35
C TYR A 771 -4.34 46.64 -44.88
N VAL A 772 -5.58 46.73 -45.39
CA VAL A 772 -5.86 47.03 -46.79
C VAL A 772 -7.00 48.04 -46.93
N ILE A 773 -6.78 49.03 -47.78
CA ILE A 773 -7.83 49.92 -48.28
C ILE A 773 -8.02 49.63 -49.77
N VAL A 774 -9.23 49.21 -50.14
CA VAL A 774 -9.59 49.00 -51.54
C VAL A 774 -10.44 50.16 -52.01
N VAL A 775 -9.90 50.96 -52.93
CA VAL A 775 -10.67 52.00 -53.62
C VAL A 775 -11.58 51.32 -54.63
N ALA A 776 -12.87 51.24 -54.31
CA ALA A 776 -13.89 50.82 -55.24
C ALA A 776 -13.91 51.82 -56.42
N LYS A 777 -14.21 51.31 -57.62
CA LYS A 777 -14.19 52.04 -58.90
C LYS A 777 -14.74 53.46 -58.74
N ARG A 778 -13.87 54.47 -58.93
CA ARG A 778 -14.18 55.91 -58.75
C ARG A 778 -15.46 56.36 -59.43
#